data_AF-J2U1J3-F1
#
_entry.id   AF-J2U1J3-F1
#
_cell.length_a   1.000
_cell.length_b   1.000
_cell.length_c   1.000
_cell.angle_alpha   90.00
_cell.angle_beta   90.00
_cell.angle_gamma   90.00
#
_symmetry.space_group_name_H-M   'P 1'
#
loop_
_entity.id
_entity.type
_entity.pdbx_description
1 polymer ?
#
loop_
_entity_poly.entity_id
_entity_poly.type
_entity_poly.pdbx_seq_one_letter_code
_entity_poly.pdbx_strand_id
1 'polypeptide(L)'
;MAISSGTISTAAGPLDVPGLVAKLMAAEKVALDPLARQARSYNSLVSAYGSLKSIVSTYQAELNRLAPASFSALKAAVANRGTGTTLTTEPFTADVNSDESTKVLAQKIQSVGFPKSQIFNAGDSLAIKVGSNPPVFITLKADATLAGVRDAINAGKTGVTASIASDGTGDHLVLESNTAGTANTIRIQANNTLSGLNYDPSRSIPSTMSQIQAPRDATVAAAGSYTIAVSQLAQAQKITSAGFPANAAFDGGILAIKTGNGSTAIIKPVTNTLAGVRDAINSSNAGVSASIVNDGTSSHLVMTAKESGKTNSIRVTGTGSYASLSFDPSGKYTSAGVPPGQTFDAGTGALTLKVGGTTTSIPLNGAGRTLQHVRDAINTANAGVMASIANDGAADHLVLTPSGGSATSPVALMGTGDFSSLGGSMMGQLAAAQDARLSIDGVAVDSASNKVANAIAGVTLNLSKVTTASDNFALTVSHDTSAITTSATTFVSAYNALVKAVKGLTLQTPSRTPGQAGTSSPLAADSSTRNLITQLRSILLGKVDGGNGINSLSDVGISFQKDGTLALDSAKLNAAVKNNLAGVENLFASAATVTAGIAGNTKTAASGAGGILVKLQKLLNGALGDGGVIDVRTKGMQASLKINTDRQTIVQNRLNSLEDQYTKRFNHLNRTLSSMTATQNYLTQQLSRLSRASN
;
A
#
# COMPACT_ATOMS: atom_id res chain seq x y z
N MET A 1 -11.34 81.40 21.95
CA MET A 1 -12.78 81.15 22.11
C MET A 1 -13.46 81.53 20.80
N ALA A 2 -13.76 80.55 19.95
CA ALA A 2 -14.52 80.78 18.73
C ALA A 2 -16.00 80.63 19.08
N ILE A 3 -16.65 81.77 19.30
CA ILE A 3 -18.10 81.89 19.46
C ILE A 3 -18.77 81.38 18.19
N SER A 4 -19.46 80.24 18.31
CA SER A 4 -20.31 79.68 17.26
C SER A 4 -21.49 80.62 17.05
N SER A 5 -21.41 81.48 16.04
CA SER A 5 -22.55 82.22 15.51
C SER A 5 -23.39 81.27 14.64
N GLY A 6 -24.11 80.36 15.28
CA GLY A 6 -25.18 79.63 14.61
C GLY A 6 -26.39 80.54 14.48
N THR A 7 -26.64 81.07 13.28
CA THR A 7 -27.93 81.67 12.94
C THR A 7 -29.00 80.58 13.05
N ILE A 8 -29.90 80.70 14.03
CA ILE A 8 -31.15 79.93 14.05
C ILE A 8 -31.99 80.50 12.91
N SER A 9 -31.96 79.83 11.75
CA SER A 9 -32.92 80.06 10.69
C SER A 9 -34.31 79.76 11.24
N THR A 10 -35.17 80.77 11.31
CA THR A 10 -36.56 80.70 11.77
C THR A 10 -37.50 80.07 10.72
N ALA A 11 -36.98 79.20 9.85
CA ALA A 11 -37.76 78.31 9.01
C ALA A 11 -37.52 76.86 9.47
N ALA A 12 -38.14 76.50 10.60
CA ALA A 12 -38.07 75.14 11.13
C ALA A 12 -38.88 74.17 10.25
N GLY A 13 -38.25 73.68 9.18
CA GLY A 13 -38.63 72.39 8.59
C GLY A 13 -38.29 71.24 9.55
N PRO A 14 -38.89 70.05 9.39
CA PRO A 14 -38.60 68.91 10.26
C PRO A 14 -37.09 68.59 10.22
N LEU A 15 -36.50 68.35 11.39
CA LEU A 15 -35.09 67.97 11.52
C LEU A 15 -34.77 66.73 10.66
N ASP A 16 -33.66 66.74 9.94
CA ASP A 16 -33.13 65.56 9.22
C ASP A 16 -32.58 64.54 10.24
N VAL A 17 -33.50 63.80 10.86
CA VAL A 17 -33.18 62.77 11.85
C VAL A 17 -32.27 61.69 11.25
N PRO A 18 -32.52 61.14 10.04
CA PRO A 18 -31.62 60.16 9.43
C PRO A 18 -30.19 60.66 9.26
N GLY A 19 -30.00 61.89 8.74
CA GLY A 19 -28.67 62.45 8.51
C GLY A 19 -27.88 62.75 9.79
N LEU A 20 -28.56 63.22 10.85
CA LEU A 20 -27.94 63.49 12.15
C LEU A 20 -27.55 62.20 12.89
N VAL A 21 -28.45 61.22 12.93
CA VAL A 21 -28.18 59.90 13.53
C VAL A 21 -27.02 59.23 12.80
N ALA A 22 -26.98 59.26 11.46
CA ALA A 22 -25.89 58.70 10.68
C ALA A 22 -24.52 59.32 11.01
N LYS A 23 -24.44 60.65 11.17
CA LYS A 23 -23.19 61.35 11.54
C LYS A 23 -22.71 60.98 12.95
N LEU A 24 -23.63 60.88 13.92
CA LEU A 24 -23.29 60.46 15.29
C LEU A 24 -22.86 59.00 15.35
N MET A 25 -23.57 58.12 14.63
CA MET A 25 -23.21 56.71 14.52
C MET A 25 -21.87 56.51 13.81
N ALA A 26 -21.51 57.36 12.83
CA ALA A 26 -20.20 57.32 12.20
C ALA A 26 -19.07 57.63 13.19
N ALA A 27 -19.26 58.61 14.09
CA ALA A 27 -18.29 58.91 15.15
C ALA A 27 -18.17 57.75 16.16
N GLU A 28 -19.30 57.16 16.57
CA GLU A 28 -19.30 56.07 17.56
C GLU A 28 -18.73 54.76 16.98
N LYS A 29 -18.90 54.51 15.68
CA LYS A 29 -18.33 53.34 14.97
C LYS A 29 -16.80 53.30 14.98
N VAL A 30 -16.11 54.44 15.16
CA VAL A 30 -14.64 54.48 15.27
C VAL A 30 -14.12 53.61 16.42
N ALA A 31 -14.93 53.38 17.46
CA ALA A 31 -14.57 52.50 18.58
C ALA A 31 -14.39 51.01 18.17
N LEU A 32 -14.94 50.58 17.02
CA LEU A 32 -14.74 49.23 16.48
C LEU A 32 -13.40 49.05 15.77
N ASP A 33 -12.81 50.12 15.26
CA ASP A 33 -11.56 50.07 14.50
C ASP A 33 -10.41 49.34 15.21
N PRO A 34 -10.10 49.59 16.50
CA PRO A 34 -9.02 48.87 17.17
C PRO A 34 -9.29 47.37 17.29
N LEU A 35 -10.55 46.97 17.55
CA LEU A 35 -10.94 45.56 17.60
C LEU A 35 -10.85 44.92 16.22
N ALA A 36 -11.36 45.59 15.18
CA ALA A 36 -11.29 45.11 13.81
C ALA A 36 -9.85 44.96 13.30
N ARG A 37 -8.93 45.85 13.72
CA ARG A 37 -7.49 45.73 13.45
C ARG A 37 -6.87 44.54 14.20
N GLN A 38 -7.23 44.34 15.47
CA GLN A 38 -6.76 43.18 16.25
C GLN A 38 -7.25 41.85 15.67
N ALA A 39 -8.53 41.74 15.29
CA ALA A 39 -9.05 40.53 14.64
C ALA A 39 -8.34 40.23 13.32
N ARG A 40 -8.08 41.25 12.48
CA ARG A 40 -7.27 41.08 11.27
C ARG A 40 -5.85 40.58 11.58
N SER A 41 -5.23 41.08 12.64
CA SER A 41 -3.91 40.62 13.10
C SER A 41 -3.94 39.15 13.57
N TYR A 42 -4.89 38.78 14.43
CA TYR A 42 -5.03 37.38 14.87
C TYR A 42 -5.34 36.44 13.72
N ASN A 43 -6.22 36.84 12.79
CA ASN A 43 -6.53 36.02 11.62
C ASN A 43 -5.28 35.80 10.74
N SER A 44 -4.50 36.85 10.50
CA SER A 44 -3.22 36.76 9.79
C SER A 44 -2.24 35.81 10.49
N LEU A 45 -2.16 35.85 11.83
CA LEU A 45 -1.34 34.93 12.62
C LEU A 45 -1.84 33.48 12.51
N VAL A 46 -3.15 33.23 12.61
CA VAL A 46 -3.74 31.88 12.44
C VAL A 46 -3.40 31.32 11.06
N SER A 47 -3.58 32.11 10.00
CA SER A 47 -3.18 31.70 8.65
C SER A 47 -1.69 31.41 8.54
N ALA A 48 -0.83 32.27 9.12
CA ALA A 48 0.61 32.07 9.09
C ALA A 48 1.06 30.82 9.86
N TYR A 49 0.44 30.52 11.01
CA TYR A 49 0.67 29.28 11.75
C TYR A 49 0.14 28.05 11.01
N GLY A 50 -0.98 28.17 10.28
CA GLY A 50 -1.46 27.13 9.37
C GLY A 50 -0.47 26.83 8.26
N SER A 51 0.07 27.88 7.62
CA SER A 51 1.15 27.74 6.63
C SER A 51 2.41 27.13 7.23
N LEU A 52 2.85 27.59 8.41
CA LEU A 52 3.99 27.02 9.11
C LEU A 52 3.78 25.53 9.42
N LYS A 53 2.61 25.15 9.94
CA LYS A 53 2.26 23.75 10.20
C LYS A 53 2.35 22.92 8.92
N SER A 54 1.80 23.41 7.82
CA SER A 54 1.87 22.74 6.52
C SER A 54 3.33 22.55 6.07
N ILE A 55 4.15 23.60 6.11
CA ILE A 55 5.56 23.56 5.70
C ILE A 55 6.35 22.56 6.56
N VAL A 56 6.19 22.62 7.88
CA VAL A 56 6.89 21.74 8.82
C VAL A 56 6.41 20.29 8.66
N SER A 57 5.12 20.07 8.39
CA SER A 57 4.57 18.74 8.08
C SER A 57 5.10 18.19 6.76
N THR A 58 5.25 19.01 5.71
CA THR A 58 5.88 18.59 4.46
C THR A 58 7.32 18.18 4.70
N TYR A 59 8.10 18.99 5.44
CA TYR A 59 9.47 18.63 5.78
C TYR A 59 9.55 17.34 6.60
N GLN A 60 8.67 17.16 7.58
CA GLN A 60 8.57 15.92 8.36
C GLN A 60 8.26 14.71 7.46
N ALA A 61 7.34 14.84 6.50
CA ALA A 61 7.00 13.77 5.57
C ALA A 61 8.20 13.38 4.70
N GLU A 62 8.97 14.35 4.20
CA GLU A 62 10.20 14.09 3.45
C GLU A 62 11.26 13.40 4.32
N LEU A 63 11.45 13.83 5.57
CA LEU A 63 12.35 13.17 6.51
C LEU A 63 11.90 11.74 6.87
N ASN A 64 10.59 11.48 6.93
CA ASN A 64 10.08 10.13 7.17
C ASN A 64 10.25 9.21 5.97
N ARG A 65 10.26 9.76 4.74
CA ARG A 65 10.58 9.01 3.51
C ARG A 65 12.06 8.62 3.41
N LEU A 66 12.95 9.46 3.93
CA LEU A 66 14.38 9.19 4.02
C LEU A 66 14.65 8.14 5.12
N ALA A 67 14.29 6.87 4.91
CA ALA A 67 14.49 5.85 5.92
C ALA A 67 16.00 5.53 6.13
N PRO A 68 16.41 5.05 7.32
CA PRO A 68 17.73 4.46 7.54
C PRO A 68 18.19 3.49 6.44
N ALA A 69 17.26 2.66 5.95
CA ALA A 69 17.50 1.69 4.89
C ALA A 69 17.89 2.32 3.54
N SER A 70 17.55 3.60 3.29
CA SER A 70 17.97 4.32 2.08
C SER A 70 19.48 4.62 2.07
N PHE A 71 20.11 4.63 3.24
CA PHE A 71 21.55 4.89 3.37
C PHE A 71 22.39 3.61 3.38
N SER A 72 21.76 2.44 3.55
CA SER A 72 22.39 1.12 3.50
C SER A 72 21.97 0.30 2.27
N ALA A 73 21.37 0.96 1.26
CA ALA A 73 20.87 0.29 0.07
C ALA A 73 22.02 -0.40 -0.69
N LEU A 74 21.74 -1.60 -1.18
CA LEU A 74 22.64 -2.36 -2.02
C LEU A 74 22.03 -2.46 -3.41
N LYS A 75 22.89 -2.49 -4.42
CA LYS A 75 22.54 -2.75 -5.82
C LYS A 75 23.32 -3.94 -6.34
N ALA A 76 22.70 -4.64 -7.27
CA ALA A 76 23.36 -5.62 -8.11
C ALA A 76 23.77 -4.99 -9.43
N ALA A 77 24.94 -5.36 -9.92
CA ALA A 77 25.38 -5.11 -11.29
C ALA A 77 25.76 -6.44 -11.92
N VAL A 78 25.29 -6.70 -13.13
CA VAL A 78 25.66 -7.87 -13.90
C VAL A 78 26.66 -7.42 -14.98
N ALA A 79 27.69 -8.22 -15.22
CA ALA A 79 28.65 -7.94 -16.27
C ALA A 79 29.09 -9.25 -16.92
N ASN A 80 29.08 -9.32 -18.25
CA ASN A 80 29.72 -10.42 -18.95
C ASN A 80 31.23 -10.21 -18.95
N ARG A 81 31.96 -11.12 -18.32
CA ARG A 81 33.43 -11.19 -18.30
C ARG A 81 33.97 -12.26 -19.26
N GLY A 82 33.08 -12.93 -20.00
CA GLY A 82 33.42 -13.92 -21.02
C GLY A 82 33.74 -13.31 -22.38
N THR A 83 34.06 -14.16 -23.35
CA THR A 83 34.31 -13.77 -24.75
C THR A 83 33.05 -13.85 -25.61
N GLY A 84 31.93 -14.31 -25.05
CA GLY A 84 30.63 -14.34 -25.70
C GLY A 84 30.08 -12.95 -25.98
N THR A 85 29.99 -12.57 -27.25
CA THR A 85 29.47 -11.27 -27.72
C THR A 85 28.00 -11.34 -28.16
N THR A 86 27.37 -12.51 -28.08
CA THR A 86 26.10 -12.81 -28.76
C THR A 86 24.86 -12.34 -27.98
N LEU A 87 24.98 -12.07 -26.67
CA LEU A 87 23.89 -11.57 -25.84
C LEU A 87 23.90 -10.03 -25.82
N THR A 88 23.02 -9.41 -26.61
CA THR A 88 22.80 -7.95 -26.62
C THR A 88 22.05 -7.44 -25.38
N THR A 89 21.56 -8.35 -24.54
CA THR A 89 20.77 -8.10 -23.32
C THR A 89 21.21 -9.08 -22.24
N GLU A 90 21.28 -8.63 -20.99
CA GLU A 90 21.68 -9.49 -19.86
C GLU A 90 20.73 -10.70 -19.74
N PRO A 91 21.25 -11.93 -19.54
CA PRO A 91 20.44 -13.14 -19.48
C PRO A 91 19.62 -13.25 -18.19
N PHE A 92 19.96 -12.46 -17.18
CA PHE A 92 19.21 -12.33 -15.94
C PHE A 92 19.42 -10.94 -15.35
N THR A 93 18.48 -10.52 -14.50
CA THR A 93 18.67 -9.37 -13.60
C THR A 93 18.69 -9.85 -12.16
N ALA A 94 19.21 -9.03 -11.25
CA ALA A 94 19.25 -9.33 -9.84
C ALA A 94 18.63 -8.18 -9.03
N ASP A 95 17.60 -8.52 -8.29
CA ASP A 95 16.90 -7.64 -7.38
C ASP A 95 17.49 -7.83 -5.98
N VAL A 96 18.08 -6.77 -5.42
CA VAL A 96 18.71 -6.80 -4.10
C VAL A 96 17.78 -6.16 -3.08
N ASN A 97 17.36 -6.94 -2.09
CA ASN A 97 16.50 -6.50 -0.98
C ASN A 97 15.21 -5.77 -1.42
N SER A 98 14.79 -5.89 -2.69
CA SER A 98 13.69 -5.13 -3.30
C SER A 98 12.42 -5.96 -3.51
N ASP A 99 12.54 -7.29 -3.48
CA ASP A 99 11.44 -8.23 -3.69
C ASP A 99 10.61 -8.47 -2.41
N GLU A 100 9.34 -8.86 -2.54
CA GLU A 100 8.51 -9.23 -1.38
C GLU A 100 9.11 -10.37 -0.55
N SER A 101 9.88 -11.25 -1.19
CA SER A 101 10.59 -12.33 -0.53
C SER A 101 11.75 -11.86 0.38
N THR A 102 12.23 -10.62 0.23
CA THR A 102 13.34 -10.05 1.02
C THR A 102 12.95 -8.83 1.86
N LYS A 103 11.73 -8.28 1.67
CA LYS A 103 11.19 -7.18 2.47
C LYS A 103 10.95 -7.58 3.92
N VAL A 104 11.14 -6.60 4.81
CA VAL A 104 10.66 -6.69 6.20
C VAL A 104 9.13 -6.76 6.13
N LEU A 105 8.54 -7.80 6.69
CA LEU A 105 7.08 -7.94 6.77
C LEU A 105 6.63 -7.73 8.21
N ALA A 106 5.54 -6.97 8.36
CA ALA A 106 4.80 -6.91 9.61
C ALA A 106 3.96 -8.16 9.80
N GLN A 107 3.78 -8.57 11.05
CA GLN A 107 2.85 -9.64 11.37
C GLN A 107 1.42 -9.16 11.13
N LYS A 108 0.61 -10.04 10.53
CA LYS A 108 -0.83 -9.84 10.37
C LYS A 108 -1.59 -11.03 10.92
N ILE A 109 -2.56 -10.75 11.78
CA ILE A 109 -3.43 -11.75 12.39
C ILE A 109 -4.89 -11.41 12.11
N GLN A 110 -5.73 -12.44 12.03
CA GLN A 110 -7.16 -12.34 11.71
C GLN A 110 -7.99 -13.13 12.71
N SER A 111 -9.10 -12.58 13.17
CA SER A 111 -10.05 -13.27 14.04
C SER A 111 -10.90 -14.29 13.28
N VAL A 112 -11.63 -15.12 14.02
CA VAL A 112 -12.82 -15.81 13.50
C VAL A 112 -13.84 -14.81 12.96
N GLY A 113 -14.77 -15.29 12.12
CA GLY A 113 -15.87 -14.48 11.59
C GLY A 113 -16.92 -14.23 12.68
N PHE A 114 -17.21 -12.97 12.95
CA PHE A 114 -18.29 -12.56 13.84
C PHE A 114 -19.52 -12.17 13.02
N PRO A 115 -20.74 -12.49 13.48
CA PRO A 115 -21.95 -11.98 12.84
C PRO A 115 -21.99 -10.45 12.96
N LYS A 116 -22.56 -9.76 11.97
CA LYS A 116 -22.66 -8.29 11.97
C LYS A 116 -23.43 -7.70 13.17
N SER A 117 -24.31 -8.50 13.76
CA SER A 117 -25.06 -8.16 14.97
C SER A 117 -24.32 -8.45 16.27
N GLN A 118 -23.06 -8.92 16.22
CA GLN A 118 -22.27 -9.19 17.41
C GLN A 118 -22.04 -7.90 18.19
N ILE A 119 -22.42 -7.91 19.47
CA ILE A 119 -22.14 -6.84 20.43
C ILE A 119 -21.05 -7.31 21.40
N PHE A 120 -20.12 -6.41 21.68
CA PHE A 120 -19.09 -6.53 22.70
C PHE A 120 -19.40 -5.54 23.82
N ASN A 121 -19.37 -6.01 25.07
CA ASN A 121 -19.95 -5.28 26.19
C ASN A 121 -19.04 -4.17 26.73
N ALA A 122 -19.65 -3.11 27.26
CA ALA A 122 -18.95 -2.09 28.04
C ALA A 122 -18.19 -2.72 29.23
N GLY A 123 -16.97 -2.28 29.47
CA GLY A 123 -16.08 -2.82 30.52
C GLY A 123 -15.19 -3.98 30.07
N ASP A 124 -15.48 -4.61 28.93
CA ASP A 124 -14.59 -5.62 28.36
C ASP A 124 -13.26 -4.98 27.94
N SER A 125 -12.19 -5.74 28.15
CA SER A 125 -10.82 -5.25 28.07
C SER A 125 -9.93 -6.14 27.23
N LEU A 126 -9.02 -5.47 26.51
CA LEU A 126 -8.04 -6.05 25.61
C LEU A 126 -6.66 -5.51 25.97
N ALA A 127 -5.71 -6.39 26.22
CA ALA A 127 -4.29 -6.06 26.34
C ALA A 127 -3.57 -6.47 25.05
N ILE A 128 -3.08 -5.48 24.31
CA ILE A 128 -2.28 -5.69 23.09
C ILE A 128 -0.81 -5.41 23.43
N LYS A 129 0.04 -6.38 23.15
CA LYS A 129 1.50 -6.23 23.25
C LYS A 129 2.11 -6.45 21.87
N VAL A 130 3.02 -5.57 21.45
CA VAL A 130 3.79 -5.70 20.20
C VAL A 130 5.27 -5.77 20.53
N GLY A 131 5.89 -6.92 20.26
CA GLY A 131 7.30 -7.19 20.52
C GLY A 131 7.68 -7.01 22.00
N SER A 132 8.71 -6.21 22.25
CA SER A 132 9.19 -5.87 23.60
C SER A 132 8.46 -4.69 24.25
N ASN A 133 7.54 -4.03 23.54
CA ASN A 133 6.79 -2.90 24.10
C ASN A 133 5.93 -3.34 25.29
N PRO A 134 5.69 -2.46 26.28
CA PRO A 134 4.74 -2.73 27.34
C PRO A 134 3.32 -2.94 26.77
N PRO A 135 2.49 -3.83 27.36
CA PRO A 135 1.11 -4.02 26.92
C PRO A 135 0.29 -2.73 27.03
N VAL A 136 -0.47 -2.42 25.99
CA VAL A 136 -1.46 -1.34 26.00
C VAL A 136 -2.83 -1.93 26.26
N PHE A 137 -3.52 -1.39 27.27
CA PHE A 137 -4.86 -1.83 27.66
C PHE A 137 -5.92 -0.94 27.02
N ILE A 138 -6.90 -1.58 26.39
CA ILE A 138 -8.09 -0.95 25.81
C ILE A 138 -9.30 -1.50 26.55
N THR A 139 -10.10 -0.60 27.14
CA THR A 139 -11.37 -0.96 27.79
C THR A 139 -12.51 -0.30 27.02
N LEU A 140 -13.52 -1.08 26.64
CA LEU A 140 -14.69 -0.56 25.94
C LEU A 140 -15.51 0.34 26.88
N LYS A 141 -15.74 1.59 26.46
CA LYS A 141 -16.49 2.60 27.25
C LYS A 141 -18.00 2.42 27.17
N ALA A 142 -18.48 1.74 26.15
CA ALA A 142 -19.89 1.44 25.88
C ALA A 142 -19.95 0.16 25.05
N ASP A 143 -21.13 -0.44 24.96
CA ASP A 143 -21.38 -1.58 24.08
C ASP A 143 -21.02 -1.21 22.64
N ALA A 144 -20.27 -2.09 21.97
CA ALA A 144 -19.64 -1.80 20.69
C ALA A 144 -19.80 -2.98 19.73
N THR A 145 -19.96 -2.69 18.44
CA THR A 145 -19.79 -3.68 17.39
C THR A 145 -18.29 -3.89 17.11
N LEU A 146 -17.95 -4.83 16.23
CA LEU A 146 -16.54 -5.04 15.81
C LEU A 146 -15.90 -3.76 15.24
N ALA A 147 -16.69 -2.89 14.61
CA ALA A 147 -16.26 -1.56 14.16
C ALA A 147 -15.86 -0.66 15.34
N GLY A 148 -16.63 -0.66 16.43
CA GLY A 148 -16.27 0.06 17.65
C GLY A 148 -15.01 -0.51 18.32
N VAL A 149 -14.82 -1.83 18.29
CA VAL A 149 -13.58 -2.47 18.77
C VAL A 149 -12.37 -2.03 17.93
N ARG A 150 -12.48 -2.07 16.59
CA ARG A 150 -11.46 -1.55 15.67
C ARG A 150 -11.10 -0.10 16.00
N ASP A 151 -12.11 0.76 16.16
CA ASP A 151 -11.91 2.19 16.41
C ASP A 151 -11.23 2.43 17.77
N ALA A 152 -11.61 1.66 18.81
CA ALA A 152 -10.95 1.71 20.11
C ALA A 152 -9.47 1.29 20.04
N ILE A 153 -9.14 0.25 19.28
CA ILE A 153 -7.75 -0.21 19.07
C ILE A 153 -6.92 0.86 18.34
N ASN A 154 -7.46 1.43 17.25
CA ASN A 154 -6.79 2.45 16.45
C ASN A 154 -6.60 3.77 17.24
N ALA A 155 -7.58 4.17 18.05
CA ALA A 155 -7.47 5.32 18.93
C ALA A 155 -6.45 5.12 20.06
N GLY A 156 -6.28 3.87 20.50
CA GLY A 156 -5.41 3.48 21.62
C GLY A 156 -3.91 3.53 21.34
N LYS A 157 -3.47 3.76 20.09
CA LYS A 157 -2.04 3.77 19.69
C LYS A 157 -1.28 2.52 20.17
N THR A 158 -1.93 1.37 20.07
CA THR A 158 -1.51 0.06 20.61
C THR A 158 -0.29 -0.56 19.91
N GLY A 159 0.29 0.11 18.92
CA GLY A 159 1.37 -0.43 18.08
C GLY A 159 0.87 -1.31 16.93
N VAL A 160 -0.44 -1.45 16.76
CA VAL A 160 -1.08 -2.12 15.62
C VAL A 160 -2.05 -1.18 14.90
N THR A 161 -2.37 -1.51 13.66
CA THR A 161 -3.48 -0.95 12.89
C THR A 161 -4.57 -2.01 12.76
N ALA A 162 -5.79 -1.65 13.12
CA ALA A 162 -6.96 -2.50 13.04
C ALA A 162 -7.82 -2.17 11.82
N SER A 163 -8.25 -3.22 11.13
CA SER A 163 -9.16 -3.16 9.98
C SER A 163 -10.20 -4.29 10.05
N ILE A 164 -11.27 -4.20 9.27
CA ILE A 164 -12.31 -5.23 9.17
C ILE A 164 -12.32 -5.78 7.76
N ALA A 165 -12.33 -7.10 7.64
CA ALA A 165 -12.57 -7.82 6.39
C ALA A 165 -13.86 -8.63 6.54
N SER A 166 -14.74 -8.62 5.54
CA SER A 166 -15.99 -9.39 5.56
C SER A 166 -15.92 -10.50 4.51
N ASP A 167 -16.32 -11.70 4.88
CA ASP A 167 -16.47 -12.84 3.97
C ASP A 167 -17.79 -13.60 4.21
N GLY A 168 -17.97 -14.77 3.58
CA GLY A 168 -19.18 -15.59 3.74
C GLY A 168 -19.39 -16.18 5.14
N THR A 169 -18.40 -16.06 6.03
CA THR A 169 -18.42 -16.56 7.41
C THR A 169 -18.64 -15.45 8.45
N GLY A 170 -18.49 -14.17 8.09
CA GLY A 170 -18.78 -13.03 8.95
C GLY A 170 -17.82 -11.85 8.77
N ASP A 171 -17.81 -10.94 9.75
CA ASP A 171 -16.84 -9.84 9.85
C ASP A 171 -15.64 -10.28 10.70
N HIS A 172 -14.43 -10.10 10.17
CA HIS A 172 -13.17 -10.44 10.80
C HIS A 172 -12.40 -9.19 11.19
N LEU A 173 -11.88 -9.18 12.42
CA LEU A 173 -10.92 -8.18 12.85
C LEU A 173 -9.53 -8.60 12.37
N VAL A 174 -8.91 -7.73 11.59
CA VAL A 174 -7.56 -7.92 11.07
C VAL A 174 -6.64 -6.89 11.73
N LEU A 175 -5.60 -7.38 12.38
CA LEU A 175 -4.61 -6.56 13.07
C LEU A 175 -3.25 -6.72 12.40
N GLU A 176 -2.65 -5.59 12.06
CA GLU A 176 -1.31 -5.51 11.46
C GLU A 176 -0.38 -4.72 12.38
N SER A 177 0.83 -5.23 12.64
CA SER A 177 1.82 -4.48 13.42
C SER A 177 2.25 -3.23 12.67
N ASN A 178 2.32 -2.09 13.37
CA ASN A 178 2.81 -0.83 12.77
C ASN A 178 4.33 -0.86 12.52
N THR A 179 5.04 -1.81 13.13
CA THR A 179 6.48 -2.03 12.94
C THR A 179 6.70 -3.43 12.38
N ALA A 180 7.38 -3.52 11.24
CA ALA A 180 7.73 -4.78 10.61
C ALA A 180 8.92 -5.47 11.30
N GLY A 181 9.09 -6.78 11.11
CA GLY A 181 10.23 -7.55 11.63
C GLY A 181 9.83 -8.59 12.68
N THR A 182 10.63 -9.65 12.80
CA THR A 182 10.35 -10.82 13.67
C THR A 182 10.27 -10.44 15.16
N ALA A 183 10.95 -9.36 15.55
CA ALA A 183 10.89 -8.82 16.90
C ALA A 183 9.52 -8.21 17.26
N ASN A 184 8.71 -7.82 16.27
CA ASN A 184 7.47 -7.07 16.45
C ASN A 184 6.23 -7.97 16.35
N THR A 185 6.25 -9.08 17.10
CA THR A 185 5.11 -10.00 17.17
C THR A 185 3.99 -9.43 18.05
N ILE A 186 2.76 -9.61 17.61
CA ILE A 186 1.52 -9.24 18.30
C ILE A 186 1.17 -10.35 19.29
N ARG A 187 0.80 -9.96 20.51
CA ARG A 187 0.18 -10.83 21.51
C ARG A 187 -1.05 -10.12 22.06
N ILE A 188 -2.15 -10.87 22.18
CA ILE A 188 -3.43 -10.33 22.59
C ILE A 188 -4.01 -11.18 23.71
N GLN A 189 -4.35 -10.50 24.80
CA GLN A 189 -5.12 -11.07 25.90
C GLN A 189 -6.41 -10.27 26.03
N ALA A 190 -7.52 -10.94 25.78
CA ALA A 190 -8.86 -10.39 25.85
C ALA A 190 -9.67 -11.14 26.91
N ASN A 191 -10.63 -10.46 27.52
CA ASN A 191 -11.56 -11.07 28.48
C ASN A 191 -13.00 -11.04 27.97
N ASN A 192 -13.88 -11.78 28.66
CA ASN A 192 -15.33 -11.74 28.48
C ASN A 192 -15.77 -11.93 27.02
N THR A 193 -16.56 -11.02 26.45
CA THR A 193 -17.08 -11.13 25.08
C THR A 193 -15.99 -10.92 24.03
N LEU A 194 -14.85 -10.33 24.40
CA LEU A 194 -13.68 -10.17 23.53
C LEU A 194 -12.76 -11.40 23.51
N SER A 195 -13.02 -12.45 24.29
CA SER A 195 -12.14 -13.63 24.40
C SER A 195 -11.85 -14.32 23.06
N GLY A 196 -12.75 -14.17 22.07
CA GLY A 196 -12.56 -14.59 20.68
C GLY A 196 -11.43 -13.87 19.93
N LEU A 197 -10.78 -12.87 20.53
CA LEU A 197 -9.64 -12.14 19.98
C LEU A 197 -8.30 -12.56 20.59
N ASN A 198 -8.25 -13.60 21.41
CA ASN A 198 -7.00 -14.07 22.00
C ASN A 198 -6.00 -14.54 20.94
N TYR A 199 -4.76 -14.11 21.08
CA TYR A 199 -3.66 -14.53 20.21
C TYR A 199 -2.35 -14.59 20.98
N ASP A 200 -1.69 -15.74 20.91
CA ASP A 200 -0.40 -15.99 21.53
C ASP A 200 0.55 -16.74 20.58
N PRO A 201 1.60 -16.08 20.05
CA PRO A 201 2.57 -16.74 19.20
C PRO A 201 3.42 -17.81 19.92
N SER A 202 3.55 -17.75 21.26
CA SER A 202 4.26 -18.78 22.05
C SER A 202 3.40 -20.00 22.36
N ARG A 203 2.12 -20.01 21.91
CA ARG A 203 1.13 -21.09 22.14
C ARG A 203 0.93 -21.46 23.61
N SER A 204 1.28 -20.56 24.54
CA SER A 204 1.10 -20.77 25.98
C SER A 204 -0.34 -20.53 26.42
N ILE A 205 -1.12 -19.85 25.58
CA ILE A 205 -2.56 -19.60 25.72
C ILE A 205 -3.25 -20.05 24.42
N PRO A 206 -4.43 -20.70 24.49
CA PRO A 206 -5.22 -21.00 23.30
C PRO A 206 -5.47 -19.74 22.47
N SER A 207 -5.06 -19.78 21.19
CA SER A 207 -5.27 -18.69 20.25
C SER A 207 -6.54 -18.94 19.44
N THR A 208 -7.40 -17.93 19.37
CA THR A 208 -8.61 -17.94 18.54
C THR A 208 -8.41 -17.17 17.24
N MET A 209 -7.50 -16.19 17.24
CA MET A 209 -7.05 -15.56 16.00
C MET A 209 -6.00 -16.44 15.29
N SER A 210 -5.97 -16.36 13.96
CA SER A 210 -4.99 -17.03 13.12
C SER A 210 -4.00 -16.03 12.53
N GLN A 211 -2.76 -16.46 12.36
CA GLN A 211 -1.76 -15.68 11.65
C GLN A 211 -1.92 -15.86 10.15
N ILE A 212 -2.22 -14.78 9.46
CA ILE A 212 -2.38 -14.74 8.00
C ILE A 212 -1.13 -14.20 7.30
N GLN A 213 -0.24 -13.51 8.03
CA GLN A 213 1.08 -13.13 7.55
C GLN A 213 2.11 -13.22 8.67
N ALA A 214 3.20 -13.95 8.43
CA ALA A 214 4.33 -14.01 9.35
C ALA A 214 5.17 -12.74 9.29
N PRO A 215 5.66 -12.24 10.44
CA PRO A 215 6.67 -11.19 10.41
C PRO A 215 7.97 -11.76 9.84
N ARG A 216 8.70 -10.93 9.10
CA ARG A 216 10.00 -11.28 8.52
C ARG A 216 10.94 -10.10 8.73
N ASP A 217 12.17 -10.37 9.12
CA ASP A 217 13.23 -9.37 9.09
C ASP A 217 13.75 -9.15 7.67
N ALA A 218 14.46 -8.05 7.43
CA ALA A 218 15.14 -7.87 6.15
C ALA A 218 16.18 -8.96 6.00
N THR A 219 16.10 -9.74 4.92
CA THR A 219 17.26 -10.55 4.51
C THR A 219 18.21 -9.60 3.82
N VAL A 220 19.24 -9.15 4.52
CA VAL A 220 20.23 -8.21 3.97
C VAL A 220 21.23 -8.98 3.13
N ALA A 221 21.27 -8.69 1.83
CA ALA A 221 22.34 -9.20 0.97
C ALA A 221 23.71 -8.76 1.49
N ALA A 222 24.71 -9.63 1.38
CA ALA A 222 26.09 -9.24 1.63
C ALA A 222 26.71 -8.65 0.36
N ALA A 223 27.58 -7.65 0.50
CA ALA A 223 28.40 -7.20 -0.62
C ALA A 223 29.34 -8.33 -1.04
N GLY A 224 29.43 -8.58 -2.35
CA GLY A 224 30.14 -9.74 -2.87
C GLY A 224 30.04 -9.85 -4.39
N SER A 225 30.83 -10.75 -4.98
CA SER A 225 30.77 -11.08 -6.39
C SER A 225 30.49 -12.57 -6.54
N TYR A 226 29.56 -12.90 -7.43
CA TYR A 226 29.13 -14.27 -7.73
C TYR A 226 29.24 -14.50 -9.23
N THR A 227 29.69 -15.67 -9.64
CA THR A 227 29.65 -16.12 -11.03
C THR A 227 28.37 -16.90 -11.26
N ILE A 228 27.61 -16.53 -12.30
CA ILE A 228 26.30 -17.12 -12.58
C ILE A 228 26.26 -17.63 -14.01
N ALA A 229 25.84 -18.88 -14.16
CA ALA A 229 25.56 -19.50 -15.45
C ALA A 229 24.14 -20.08 -15.45
N VAL A 230 23.35 -19.81 -16.48
CA VAL A 230 21.97 -20.29 -16.62
C VAL A 230 21.95 -21.34 -17.72
N SER A 231 21.74 -22.61 -17.35
CA SER A 231 21.73 -23.72 -18.31
C SER A 231 20.32 -24.03 -18.82
N GLN A 232 19.28 -23.70 -18.06
CA GLN A 232 17.89 -23.98 -18.43
C GLN A 232 16.93 -22.98 -17.78
N LEU A 233 15.87 -22.58 -18.49
CA LEU A 233 14.75 -21.82 -17.93
C LEU A 233 13.62 -22.75 -17.48
N ALA A 234 12.90 -22.33 -16.44
CA ALA A 234 11.66 -22.96 -16.04
C ALA A 234 10.58 -22.72 -17.10
N GLN A 235 9.79 -23.75 -17.40
CA GLN A 235 8.64 -23.64 -18.32
C GLN A 235 7.39 -24.19 -17.64
N ALA A 236 6.26 -23.53 -17.92
CA ALA A 236 4.94 -24.00 -17.54
C ALA A 236 4.47 -25.07 -18.53
N GLN A 237 3.77 -26.09 -18.03
CA GLN A 237 3.19 -27.09 -18.92
C GLN A 237 2.09 -26.47 -19.77
N LYS A 238 2.07 -26.82 -21.05
CA LYS A 238 0.99 -26.46 -21.97
C LYS A 238 0.48 -27.72 -22.66
N ILE A 239 -0.82 -27.93 -22.60
CA ILE A 239 -1.51 -29.08 -23.20
C ILE A 239 -2.64 -28.57 -24.11
N THR A 240 -3.01 -29.38 -25.09
CA THR A 240 -4.06 -29.06 -26.07
C THR A 240 -4.96 -30.26 -26.27
N SER A 241 -6.26 -30.04 -26.41
CA SER A 241 -7.20 -31.09 -26.82
C SER A 241 -7.06 -31.44 -28.30
N ALA A 242 -7.67 -32.55 -28.71
CA ALA A 242 -8.05 -32.75 -30.11
C ALA A 242 -9.02 -31.66 -30.58
N GLY A 243 -9.19 -31.59 -31.90
CA GLY A 243 -10.10 -30.67 -32.56
C GLY A 243 -11.55 -31.06 -32.34
N PHE A 244 -12.37 -30.11 -31.88
CA PHE A 244 -13.82 -30.28 -31.75
C PHE A 244 -14.55 -29.48 -32.83
N PRO A 245 -15.65 -30.01 -33.41
CA PRO A 245 -16.52 -29.22 -34.27
C PRO A 245 -17.22 -28.11 -33.46
N ALA A 246 -17.68 -27.06 -34.13
CA ALA A 246 -18.26 -25.87 -33.50
C ALA A 246 -19.48 -26.17 -32.60
N ASN A 247 -20.18 -27.28 -32.86
CA ASN A 247 -21.38 -27.72 -32.13
C ASN A 247 -21.11 -28.88 -31.14
N ALA A 248 -19.85 -29.16 -30.79
CA ALA A 248 -19.54 -30.19 -29.81
C ALA A 248 -20.19 -29.88 -28.45
N ALA A 249 -20.92 -30.86 -27.92
CA ALA A 249 -21.63 -30.78 -26.65
C ALA A 249 -20.98 -31.66 -25.56
N PHE A 250 -20.94 -31.17 -24.33
CA PHE A 250 -20.35 -31.81 -23.16
C PHE A 250 -21.43 -32.03 -22.08
N ASP A 251 -22.39 -32.91 -22.36
CA ASP A 251 -23.66 -33.04 -21.64
C ASP A 251 -23.67 -34.08 -20.50
N GLY A 252 -22.50 -34.45 -19.96
CA GLY A 252 -22.45 -35.37 -18.82
C GLY A 252 -21.05 -35.86 -18.44
N GLY A 253 -20.90 -36.18 -17.14
CA GLY A 253 -19.64 -36.62 -16.53
C GLY A 253 -19.05 -35.61 -15.55
N ILE A 254 -17.84 -35.89 -15.07
CA ILE A 254 -17.07 -35.04 -14.16
C ILE A 254 -15.81 -34.62 -14.88
N LEU A 255 -15.50 -33.32 -14.87
CA LEU A 255 -14.20 -32.80 -15.25
C LEU A 255 -13.47 -32.35 -13.99
N ALA A 256 -12.29 -32.89 -13.76
CA ALA A 256 -11.44 -32.56 -12.62
C ALA A 256 -10.04 -32.20 -13.10
N ILE A 257 -9.46 -31.16 -12.52
CA ILE A 257 -8.10 -30.69 -12.85
C ILE A 257 -7.29 -30.62 -11.57
N LYS A 258 -6.08 -31.17 -11.63
CA LYS A 258 -5.08 -31.05 -10.57
C LYS A 258 -3.78 -30.53 -11.19
N THR A 259 -3.22 -29.48 -10.59
CA THR A 259 -1.90 -28.96 -10.95
C THR A 259 -0.90 -29.26 -9.84
N GLY A 260 0.18 -29.95 -10.17
CA GLY A 260 1.21 -30.39 -9.26
C GLY A 260 0.68 -31.07 -8.00
N ASN A 261 1.14 -30.60 -6.84
CA ASN A 261 0.70 -31.10 -5.53
C ASN A 261 -0.55 -30.37 -4.99
N GLY A 262 -1.16 -29.48 -5.79
CA GLY A 262 -2.36 -28.74 -5.41
C GLY A 262 -3.59 -29.64 -5.21
N SER A 263 -4.65 -29.04 -4.68
CA SER A 263 -5.95 -29.71 -4.56
C SER A 263 -6.58 -29.94 -5.92
N THR A 264 -7.34 -31.03 -6.06
CA THR A 264 -8.11 -31.31 -7.27
C THR A 264 -9.32 -30.38 -7.33
N ALA A 265 -9.41 -29.57 -8.38
CA ALA A 265 -10.57 -28.72 -8.66
C ALA A 265 -11.58 -29.48 -9.51
N ILE A 266 -12.84 -29.51 -9.09
CA ILE A 266 -13.96 -30.03 -9.89
C ILE A 266 -14.51 -28.87 -10.73
N ILE A 267 -14.51 -29.05 -12.04
CA ILE A 267 -14.97 -28.05 -13.01
C ILE A 267 -16.43 -28.33 -13.36
N LYS A 268 -17.27 -27.31 -13.22
CA LYS A 268 -18.71 -27.38 -13.51
C LYS A 268 -19.09 -26.30 -14.52
N PRO A 269 -19.09 -26.61 -15.82
CA PRO A 269 -19.54 -25.69 -16.87
C PRO A 269 -20.98 -25.24 -16.67
N VAL A 270 -21.26 -23.95 -16.92
CA VAL A 270 -22.63 -23.40 -16.92
C VAL A 270 -23.36 -23.74 -18.23
N THR A 271 -22.60 -23.81 -19.33
CA THR A 271 -23.10 -24.27 -20.63
C THR A 271 -22.29 -25.48 -21.08
N ASN A 272 -22.93 -26.40 -21.80
CA ASN A 272 -22.29 -27.64 -22.24
C ASN A 272 -21.49 -27.46 -23.55
N THR A 273 -20.94 -26.27 -23.77
CA THR A 273 -20.13 -25.95 -24.96
C THR A 273 -18.65 -25.94 -24.59
N LEU A 274 -17.76 -26.05 -25.57
CA LEU A 274 -16.31 -25.91 -25.32
C LEU A 274 -15.97 -24.55 -24.68
N ALA A 275 -16.70 -23.49 -25.05
CA ALA A 275 -16.59 -22.16 -24.43
C ALA A 275 -17.02 -22.19 -22.96
N GLY A 276 -18.13 -22.86 -22.63
CA GLY A 276 -18.57 -23.06 -21.25
C GLY A 276 -17.54 -23.82 -20.41
N VAL A 277 -16.88 -24.83 -20.99
CA VAL A 277 -15.78 -25.56 -20.34
C VAL A 277 -14.60 -24.62 -20.07
N ARG A 278 -14.14 -23.86 -21.08
CA ARG A 278 -13.07 -22.86 -20.92
C ARG A 278 -13.39 -21.87 -19.81
N ASP A 279 -14.59 -21.30 -19.81
CA ASP A 279 -14.98 -20.25 -18.87
C ASP A 279 -15.06 -20.79 -17.43
N ALA A 280 -15.55 -22.02 -17.25
CA ALA A 280 -15.55 -22.68 -15.96
C ALA A 280 -14.14 -23.03 -15.46
N ILE A 281 -13.22 -23.44 -16.34
CA ILE A 281 -11.81 -23.64 -15.98
C ILE A 281 -11.20 -22.31 -15.52
N ASN A 282 -11.37 -21.23 -16.28
CA ASN A 282 -10.79 -19.93 -15.95
C ASN A 282 -11.39 -19.29 -14.69
N SER A 283 -12.65 -19.58 -14.39
CA SER A 283 -13.33 -19.15 -13.16
C SER A 283 -12.97 -20.03 -11.96
N SER A 284 -12.31 -21.17 -12.18
CA SER A 284 -11.87 -22.06 -11.10
C SER A 284 -10.47 -21.72 -10.60
N ASN A 285 -10.16 -22.10 -9.35
CA ASN A 285 -8.82 -22.05 -8.79
C ASN A 285 -7.98 -23.31 -9.13
N ALA A 286 -8.18 -23.90 -10.32
CA ALA A 286 -7.53 -25.14 -10.74
C ALA A 286 -6.05 -25.02 -11.12
N GLY A 287 -5.42 -23.85 -10.93
CA GLY A 287 -3.99 -23.63 -11.25
C GLY A 287 -3.65 -23.55 -12.75
N VAL A 288 -4.65 -23.51 -13.64
CA VAL A 288 -4.48 -23.41 -15.09
C VAL A 288 -5.25 -22.22 -15.67
N SER A 289 -4.82 -21.76 -16.84
CA SER A 289 -5.56 -20.85 -17.72
C SER A 289 -5.92 -21.60 -19.01
N ALA A 290 -7.18 -21.50 -19.43
CA ALA A 290 -7.72 -22.13 -20.63
C ALA A 290 -8.05 -21.10 -21.72
N SER A 291 -7.75 -21.46 -22.96
CA SER A 291 -8.10 -20.70 -24.16
C SER A 291 -8.57 -21.63 -25.26
N ILE A 292 -9.39 -21.12 -26.19
CA ILE A 292 -9.79 -21.88 -27.38
C ILE A 292 -9.00 -21.34 -28.58
N VAL A 293 -8.35 -22.23 -29.32
CA VAL A 293 -7.64 -21.93 -30.57
C VAL A 293 -8.35 -22.66 -31.70
N ASN A 294 -8.75 -21.93 -32.74
CA ASN A 294 -9.33 -22.51 -33.95
C ASN A 294 -8.23 -22.66 -35.01
N ASP A 295 -8.06 -23.87 -35.54
CA ASP A 295 -7.04 -24.18 -36.56
C ASP A 295 -7.52 -23.92 -38.00
N GLY A 296 -8.73 -23.38 -38.17
CA GLY A 296 -9.42 -23.17 -39.44
C GLY A 296 -10.46 -24.25 -39.77
N THR A 297 -10.40 -25.40 -39.10
CA THR A 297 -11.29 -26.55 -39.31
C THR A 297 -11.99 -27.00 -38.02
N SER A 298 -11.33 -26.87 -36.88
CA SER A 298 -11.77 -27.37 -35.59
C SER A 298 -11.27 -26.49 -34.45
N SER A 299 -11.95 -26.57 -33.30
CA SER A 299 -11.61 -25.80 -32.10
C SER A 299 -10.88 -26.67 -31.08
N HIS A 300 -9.73 -26.17 -30.60
CA HIS A 300 -8.89 -26.82 -29.60
C HIS A 300 -8.94 -26.07 -28.28
N LEU A 301 -9.14 -26.80 -27.20
CA LEU A 301 -8.95 -26.27 -25.85
C LEU A 301 -7.48 -26.39 -25.48
N VAL A 302 -6.83 -25.24 -25.31
CA VAL A 302 -5.44 -25.13 -24.84
C VAL A 302 -5.46 -24.77 -23.37
N MET A 303 -4.79 -25.56 -22.54
CA MET A 303 -4.60 -25.29 -21.12
C MET A 303 -3.12 -25.03 -20.83
N THR A 304 -2.84 -23.96 -20.10
CA THR A 304 -1.49 -23.59 -19.66
C THR A 304 -1.47 -23.53 -18.14
N ALA A 305 -0.50 -24.18 -17.51
CA ALA A 305 -0.28 -24.06 -16.07
C ALA A 305 0.05 -22.59 -15.73
N LYS A 306 -0.49 -22.07 -14.63
CA LYS A 306 -0.21 -20.70 -14.19
C LYS A 306 1.22 -20.55 -13.68
N GLU A 307 1.78 -21.63 -13.14
CA GLU A 307 3.14 -21.68 -12.61
C GLU A 307 4.05 -22.55 -13.50
N SER A 308 5.32 -22.15 -13.60
CA SER A 308 6.37 -22.95 -14.25
C SER A 308 6.91 -24.03 -13.31
N GLY A 309 7.77 -24.91 -13.82
CA GLY A 309 8.47 -25.89 -12.98
C GLY A 309 7.90 -27.30 -13.13
N LYS A 310 8.78 -28.30 -13.03
CA LYS A 310 8.47 -29.72 -13.24
C LYS A 310 7.34 -30.22 -12.34
N THR A 311 7.29 -29.73 -11.11
CA THR A 311 6.26 -30.10 -10.13
C THR A 311 4.88 -29.60 -10.53
N ASN A 312 4.77 -28.50 -11.29
CA ASN A 312 3.50 -27.86 -11.65
C ASN A 312 2.85 -28.48 -12.90
N SER A 313 2.98 -29.80 -13.04
CA SER A 313 2.34 -30.55 -14.12
C SER A 313 0.81 -30.57 -13.99
N ILE A 314 0.11 -30.48 -15.12
CA ILE A 314 -1.34 -30.53 -15.23
C ILE A 314 -1.75 -32.00 -15.36
N ARG A 315 -2.74 -32.40 -14.55
CA ARG A 315 -3.49 -33.65 -14.69
C ARG A 315 -4.96 -33.29 -14.89
N VAL A 316 -5.56 -33.83 -15.94
CA VAL A 316 -6.98 -33.69 -16.23
C VAL A 316 -7.63 -35.05 -16.18
N THR A 317 -8.72 -35.16 -15.42
CA THR A 317 -9.51 -36.37 -15.32
C THR A 317 -10.92 -36.04 -15.76
N GLY A 318 -11.33 -36.61 -16.89
CA GLY A 318 -12.68 -36.49 -17.43
C GLY A 318 -13.41 -37.83 -17.41
N THR A 319 -14.71 -37.81 -17.13
CA THR A 319 -15.61 -38.95 -17.33
C THR A 319 -16.75 -38.57 -18.27
N GLY A 320 -17.48 -39.57 -18.78
CA GLY A 320 -18.56 -39.33 -19.75
C GLY A 320 -18.05 -38.56 -20.98
N SER A 321 -18.75 -37.48 -21.36
CA SER A 321 -18.38 -36.62 -22.48
C SER A 321 -17.04 -35.90 -22.29
N TYR A 322 -16.61 -35.68 -21.04
CA TYR A 322 -15.33 -35.07 -20.72
C TYR A 322 -14.14 -36.02 -20.83
N ALA A 323 -14.37 -37.34 -21.02
CA ALA A 323 -13.29 -38.33 -21.10
C ALA A 323 -12.23 -37.90 -22.13
N SER A 324 -12.68 -37.35 -23.28
CA SER A 324 -11.86 -36.79 -24.38
C SER A 324 -10.83 -35.73 -23.94
N LEU A 325 -11.08 -35.04 -22.83
CA LEU A 325 -10.21 -34.00 -22.26
C LEU A 325 -9.23 -34.54 -21.21
N SER A 326 -9.24 -35.85 -20.95
CA SER A 326 -8.33 -36.46 -19.96
C SER A 326 -6.88 -36.33 -20.38
N PHE A 327 -6.01 -36.10 -19.40
CA PHE A 327 -4.57 -35.99 -19.59
C PHE A 327 -3.84 -36.43 -18.32
N ASP A 328 -2.90 -37.37 -18.47
CA ASP A 328 -2.04 -37.84 -17.39
C ASP A 328 -0.58 -37.44 -17.67
N PRO A 329 0.06 -36.61 -16.81
CA PRO A 329 1.45 -36.20 -17.00
C PRO A 329 2.48 -37.34 -16.84
N SER A 330 2.11 -38.49 -16.27
CA SER A 330 2.95 -39.71 -16.29
C SER A 330 2.97 -40.41 -17.65
N GLY A 331 2.06 -40.00 -18.55
CA GLY A 331 1.85 -40.62 -19.85
C GLY A 331 1.16 -41.97 -19.81
N LYS A 332 0.77 -42.48 -18.63
CA LYS A 332 -0.06 -43.68 -18.54
C LYS A 332 -1.45 -43.40 -19.10
N TYR A 333 -1.94 -44.30 -19.95
CA TYR A 333 -3.33 -44.32 -20.42
C TYR A 333 -4.07 -45.51 -19.81
N THR A 334 -5.34 -45.32 -19.49
CA THR A 334 -6.25 -46.40 -19.07
C THR A 334 -7.59 -46.16 -19.76
N SER A 335 -8.07 -47.15 -20.51
CA SER A 335 -9.35 -47.06 -21.20
C SER A 335 -10.52 -47.09 -20.22
N ALA A 336 -11.71 -46.72 -20.72
CA ALA A 336 -12.94 -47.10 -20.04
C ALA A 336 -12.99 -48.64 -19.86
N GLY A 337 -13.69 -49.07 -18.81
CA GLY A 337 -13.90 -50.49 -18.54
C GLY A 337 -14.85 -51.07 -19.58
N VAL A 338 -14.47 -52.21 -20.15
CA VAL A 338 -15.31 -52.98 -21.05
C VAL A 338 -15.71 -54.31 -20.41
N PRO A 339 -16.89 -54.87 -20.70
CA PRO A 339 -17.27 -56.17 -20.17
C PRO A 339 -16.20 -57.23 -20.45
N PRO A 340 -15.88 -58.13 -19.50
CA PRO A 340 -14.94 -59.21 -19.74
C PRO A 340 -15.34 -60.02 -20.97
N GLY A 341 -14.40 -60.18 -21.91
CA GLY A 341 -14.65 -60.88 -23.17
C GLY A 341 -15.40 -60.08 -24.25
N GLN A 342 -15.58 -58.76 -24.10
CA GLN A 342 -16.13 -57.92 -25.17
C GLN A 342 -15.33 -58.11 -26.47
N THR A 343 -16.06 -58.23 -27.58
CA THR A 343 -15.50 -58.29 -28.93
C THR A 343 -15.66 -56.96 -29.66
N PHE A 344 -14.65 -56.58 -30.42
CA PHE A 344 -14.57 -55.42 -31.29
C PHE A 344 -14.45 -55.88 -32.75
N ASP A 345 -15.17 -55.25 -33.67
CA ASP A 345 -15.02 -55.52 -35.11
C ASP A 345 -14.15 -54.45 -35.78
N ALA A 346 -13.15 -54.90 -36.53
CA ALA A 346 -12.28 -54.05 -37.33
C ALA A 346 -12.98 -53.39 -38.52
N GLY A 347 -14.05 -54.00 -39.04
CA GLY A 347 -14.78 -53.49 -40.20
C GLY A 347 -15.54 -52.18 -39.93
N THR A 348 -15.74 -51.84 -38.66
CA THR A 348 -16.55 -50.69 -38.23
C THR A 348 -15.71 -49.52 -37.72
N GLY A 349 -14.39 -49.69 -37.51
CA GLY A 349 -13.55 -48.67 -36.88
C GLY A 349 -12.04 -48.96 -36.88
N ALA A 350 -11.26 -47.98 -36.43
CA ALA A 350 -9.80 -48.03 -36.38
C ALA A 350 -9.27 -47.57 -35.01
N LEU A 351 -8.07 -48.02 -34.65
CA LEU A 351 -7.37 -47.61 -33.44
C LEU A 351 -6.07 -46.89 -33.81
N THR A 352 -5.91 -45.67 -33.31
CA THR A 352 -4.71 -44.85 -33.52
C THR A 352 -4.10 -44.49 -32.18
N LEU A 353 -2.82 -44.83 -32.00
CA LEU A 353 -2.04 -44.50 -30.82
C LEU A 353 -1.18 -43.27 -31.11
N LYS A 354 -1.10 -42.35 -30.15
CA LYS A 354 -0.19 -41.21 -30.19
C LYS A 354 0.68 -41.20 -28.94
N VAL A 355 1.99 -41.17 -29.12
CA VAL A 355 2.97 -41.09 -28.03
C VAL A 355 3.82 -39.85 -28.24
N GLY A 356 3.69 -38.88 -27.35
CA GLY A 356 4.28 -37.55 -27.54
C GLY A 356 3.74 -36.89 -28.81
N GLY A 357 4.62 -36.67 -29.80
CA GLY A 357 4.27 -36.08 -31.10
C GLY A 357 3.97 -37.10 -32.21
N THR A 358 4.26 -38.38 -32.01
CA THR A 358 4.21 -39.40 -33.06
C THR A 358 2.87 -40.13 -33.03
N THR A 359 2.25 -40.26 -34.21
CA THR A 359 0.97 -40.98 -34.39
C THR A 359 1.22 -42.30 -35.13
N THR A 360 0.67 -43.40 -34.61
CA THR A 360 0.80 -44.75 -35.16
C THR A 360 -0.58 -45.39 -35.26
N SER A 361 -0.96 -45.81 -36.47
CA SER A 361 -2.17 -46.63 -36.66
C SER A 361 -1.91 -48.05 -36.18
N ILE A 362 -2.84 -48.61 -35.41
CA ILE A 362 -2.78 -49.97 -34.89
C ILE A 362 -3.70 -50.85 -35.75
N PRO A 363 -3.15 -51.66 -36.67
CA PRO A 363 -3.97 -52.50 -37.53
C PRO A 363 -4.57 -53.65 -36.72
N LEU A 364 -5.89 -53.71 -36.69
CA LEU A 364 -6.65 -54.84 -36.18
C LEU A 364 -7.39 -55.41 -37.40
N ASN A 365 -6.99 -56.57 -37.92
CA ASN A 365 -7.55 -57.12 -39.16
C ASN A 365 -8.49 -58.30 -38.88
N GLY A 366 -9.81 -58.16 -39.04
CA GLY A 366 -10.81 -59.24 -38.92
C GLY A 366 -11.81 -59.05 -37.76
N ALA A 367 -12.92 -59.81 -37.77
CA ALA A 367 -14.01 -59.70 -36.79
C ALA A 367 -13.71 -60.42 -35.45
N GLY A 368 -14.47 -60.09 -34.41
CA GLY A 368 -14.47 -60.80 -33.12
C GLY A 368 -13.24 -60.57 -32.24
N ARG A 369 -12.57 -59.41 -32.34
CA ARG A 369 -11.34 -59.13 -31.60
C ARG A 369 -11.62 -58.84 -30.14
N THR A 370 -10.98 -59.55 -29.24
CA THR A 370 -11.05 -59.23 -27.80
C THR A 370 -10.00 -58.19 -27.38
N LEU A 371 -10.09 -57.68 -26.15
CA LEU A 371 -9.10 -56.74 -25.61
C LEU A 371 -7.68 -57.33 -25.57
N GLN A 372 -7.54 -58.65 -25.45
CA GLN A 372 -6.27 -59.37 -25.57
C GLN A 372 -5.64 -59.17 -26.95
N HIS A 373 -6.43 -59.27 -28.02
CA HIS A 373 -5.96 -59.01 -29.37
C HIS A 373 -5.54 -57.54 -29.56
N VAL A 374 -6.28 -56.60 -28.95
CA VAL A 374 -5.93 -55.17 -28.98
C VAL A 374 -4.59 -54.92 -28.28
N ARG A 375 -4.41 -55.47 -27.06
CA ARG A 375 -3.16 -55.41 -26.31
C ARG A 375 -2.00 -55.96 -27.14
N ASP A 376 -2.17 -57.14 -27.73
CA ASP A 376 -1.11 -57.82 -28.47
C ASP A 376 -0.74 -57.07 -29.75
N ALA A 377 -1.72 -56.48 -30.45
CA ALA A 377 -1.49 -55.63 -31.61
C ALA A 377 -0.70 -54.37 -31.25
N ILE A 378 -1.02 -53.71 -30.12
CA ILE A 378 -0.28 -52.53 -29.65
C ILE A 378 1.15 -52.89 -29.28
N ASN A 379 1.36 -53.99 -28.54
CA ASN A 379 2.68 -54.46 -28.16
C ASN A 379 3.52 -54.88 -29.38
N THR A 380 2.89 -55.48 -30.38
CA THR A 380 3.55 -55.86 -31.65
C THR A 380 3.93 -54.64 -32.49
N ALA A 381 3.12 -53.58 -32.47
CA ALA A 381 3.40 -52.35 -33.19
C ALA A 381 4.65 -51.60 -32.67
N ASN A 382 5.13 -51.93 -31.46
CA ASN A 382 6.31 -51.33 -30.81
C ASN A 382 6.30 -49.78 -30.86
N ALA A 383 5.12 -49.20 -30.69
CA ALA A 383 4.88 -47.77 -30.86
C ALA A 383 5.28 -46.92 -29.62
N GLY A 384 6.25 -47.39 -28.82
CA GLY A 384 6.73 -46.68 -27.63
C GLY A 384 5.88 -46.83 -26.37
N VAL A 385 4.97 -47.83 -26.33
CA VAL A 385 4.19 -48.19 -25.13
C VAL A 385 4.22 -49.69 -24.90
N MET A 386 3.98 -50.09 -23.65
CA MET A 386 3.58 -51.44 -23.27
C MET A 386 2.10 -51.44 -22.90
N ALA A 387 1.33 -52.26 -23.61
CA ALA A 387 -0.07 -52.52 -23.34
C ALA A 387 -0.23 -53.70 -22.37
N SER A 388 -1.13 -53.55 -21.41
CA SER A 388 -1.55 -54.57 -20.47
C SER A 388 -3.06 -54.48 -20.25
N ILE A 389 -3.66 -55.53 -19.69
CA ILE A 389 -5.08 -55.54 -19.32
C ILE A 389 -5.16 -55.61 -17.80
N ALA A 390 -5.93 -54.71 -17.21
CA ALA A 390 -6.27 -54.73 -15.79
C ALA A 390 -7.76 -55.01 -15.64
N ASN A 391 -8.12 -55.95 -14.77
CA ASN A 391 -9.52 -56.20 -14.41
C ASN A 391 -9.77 -55.60 -13.02
N ASP A 392 -10.83 -54.82 -12.87
CA ASP A 392 -11.19 -54.16 -11.61
C ASP A 392 -12.23 -54.94 -10.77
N GLY A 393 -12.54 -56.17 -11.17
CA GLY A 393 -13.58 -57.02 -10.61
C GLY A 393 -14.93 -56.95 -11.34
N ALA A 394 -15.15 -55.93 -12.18
CA ALA A 394 -16.37 -55.75 -12.96
C ALA A 394 -16.12 -55.63 -14.47
N ALA A 395 -15.01 -55.02 -14.87
CA ALA A 395 -14.67 -54.72 -16.26
C ALA A 395 -13.16 -54.92 -16.54
N ASP A 396 -12.83 -55.17 -17.80
CA ASP A 396 -11.47 -55.17 -18.32
C ASP A 396 -11.08 -53.77 -18.82
N HIS A 397 -9.88 -53.32 -18.49
CA HIS A 397 -9.31 -52.04 -18.90
C HIS A 397 -8.03 -52.25 -19.68
N LEU A 398 -7.88 -51.55 -20.81
CA LEU A 398 -6.62 -51.46 -21.53
C LEU A 398 -5.75 -50.40 -20.86
N VAL A 399 -4.60 -50.82 -20.34
CA VAL A 399 -3.62 -49.94 -19.70
C VAL A 399 -2.39 -49.84 -20.59
N LEU A 400 -2.07 -48.62 -21.04
CA LEU A 400 -0.85 -48.35 -21.81
C LEU A 400 0.14 -47.58 -20.95
N THR A 401 1.36 -48.11 -20.85
CA THR A 401 2.46 -47.47 -20.13
C THR A 401 3.53 -47.07 -21.15
N PRO A 402 3.94 -45.80 -21.22
CA PRO A 402 5.05 -45.40 -22.09
C PRO A 402 6.32 -46.20 -21.75
N SER A 403 7.09 -46.59 -22.76
CA SER A 403 8.28 -47.42 -22.60
C SER A 403 9.47 -46.94 -23.44
N GLY A 404 10.66 -47.44 -23.14
CA GLY A 404 11.90 -47.07 -23.83
C GLY A 404 12.22 -45.58 -23.75
N GLY A 405 12.69 -44.99 -24.85
CA GLY A 405 13.02 -43.56 -24.96
C GLY A 405 11.81 -42.60 -24.85
N SER A 406 10.59 -43.13 -24.73
CA SER A 406 9.34 -42.38 -24.57
C SER A 406 8.71 -42.54 -23.18
N ALA A 407 9.45 -43.04 -22.18
CA ALA A 407 8.93 -43.36 -20.83
C ALA A 407 8.23 -42.20 -20.10
N THR A 408 8.44 -40.95 -20.52
CA THR A 408 7.82 -39.74 -19.95
C THR A 408 6.89 -39.02 -20.94
N SER A 409 6.71 -39.58 -22.14
CA SER A 409 5.86 -39.00 -23.18
C SER A 409 4.39 -39.30 -22.89
N PRO A 410 3.49 -38.31 -23.04
CA PRO A 410 2.06 -38.54 -22.86
C PRO A 410 1.54 -39.51 -23.92
N VAL A 411 0.64 -40.42 -23.51
CA VAL A 411 -0.02 -41.38 -24.39
C VAL A 411 -1.48 -40.97 -24.60
N ALA A 412 -1.89 -40.96 -25.86
CA ALA A 412 -3.26 -40.74 -26.30
C ALA A 412 -3.69 -41.91 -27.18
N LEU A 413 -4.92 -42.37 -27.00
CA LEU A 413 -5.50 -43.47 -27.78
C LEU A 413 -6.82 -43.00 -28.38
N MET A 414 -6.92 -43.06 -29.70
CA MET A 414 -8.09 -42.67 -30.46
C MET A 414 -8.69 -43.90 -31.11
N GLY A 415 -9.94 -44.21 -30.77
CA GLY A 415 -10.72 -45.26 -31.41
C GLY A 415 -11.89 -44.68 -32.18
N THR A 416 -12.19 -45.24 -33.35
CA THR A 416 -13.44 -45.00 -34.10
C THR A 416 -14.26 -46.29 -34.16
N GLY A 417 -15.55 -46.18 -34.52
CA GLY A 417 -16.43 -47.34 -34.59
C GLY A 417 -16.56 -48.08 -33.27
N ASP A 418 -16.44 -49.41 -33.30
CA ASP A 418 -16.51 -50.26 -32.10
C ASP A 418 -15.36 -49.99 -31.12
N PHE A 419 -14.22 -49.48 -31.59
CA PHE A 419 -13.08 -49.12 -30.73
C PHE A 419 -13.23 -47.77 -30.03
N SER A 420 -14.32 -47.02 -30.29
CA SER A 420 -14.57 -45.72 -29.65
C SER A 420 -14.56 -45.80 -28.12
N SER A 421 -15.03 -46.90 -27.54
CA SER A 421 -15.02 -47.17 -26.10
C SER A 421 -13.62 -47.34 -25.50
N LEU A 422 -12.63 -47.73 -26.32
CA LEU A 422 -11.24 -47.85 -25.92
C LEU A 422 -10.47 -46.54 -26.04
N GLY A 423 -10.99 -45.57 -26.80
CA GLY A 423 -10.44 -44.22 -26.89
C GLY A 423 -10.87 -43.36 -25.69
N GLY A 424 -10.06 -42.35 -25.35
CA GLY A 424 -10.35 -41.55 -24.16
C GLY A 424 -9.44 -40.34 -23.99
N SER A 425 -8.13 -40.51 -23.98
CA SER A 425 -7.20 -39.38 -23.87
C SER A 425 -6.93 -38.84 -25.27
N MET A 426 -7.43 -37.64 -25.58
CA MET A 426 -7.16 -36.96 -26.85
C MET A 426 -6.26 -35.73 -26.69
N MET A 427 -5.77 -35.49 -25.47
CA MET A 427 -4.95 -34.32 -25.19
C MET A 427 -3.47 -34.58 -25.49
N GLY A 428 -2.85 -33.64 -26.21
CA GLY A 428 -1.41 -33.60 -26.48
C GLY A 428 -0.69 -32.57 -25.61
N GLN A 429 0.63 -32.73 -25.49
CA GLN A 429 1.50 -31.78 -24.80
C GLN A 429 2.22 -30.88 -25.82
N LEU A 430 2.04 -29.57 -25.69
CA LEU A 430 2.70 -28.54 -26.50
C LEU A 430 4.00 -28.04 -25.86
N ALA A 431 4.05 -27.99 -24.53
CA ALA A 431 5.26 -27.64 -23.77
C ALA A 431 5.31 -28.46 -22.47
N ALA A 432 6.48 -29.01 -22.15
CA ALA A 432 6.71 -29.76 -20.93
C ALA A 432 6.94 -28.82 -19.73
N ALA A 433 6.45 -29.21 -18.56
CA ALA A 433 6.86 -28.57 -17.31
C ALA A 433 8.33 -28.92 -17.02
N GLN A 434 9.16 -27.90 -16.79
CA GLN A 434 10.56 -28.08 -16.42
C GLN A 434 10.99 -26.97 -15.46
N ASP A 435 11.96 -27.29 -14.60
CA ASP A 435 12.57 -26.35 -13.66
C ASP A 435 13.67 -25.52 -14.34
N ALA A 436 13.95 -24.34 -13.79
CA ALA A 436 15.14 -23.57 -14.13
C ALA A 436 16.36 -24.23 -13.51
N ARG A 437 17.47 -24.21 -14.25
CA ARG A 437 18.77 -24.70 -13.79
C ARG A 437 19.81 -23.62 -13.97
N LEU A 438 20.52 -23.33 -12.90
CA LEU A 438 21.61 -22.38 -12.88
C LEU A 438 22.74 -22.89 -11.99
N SER A 439 23.91 -22.27 -12.14
CA SER A 439 25.06 -22.46 -11.28
C SER A 439 25.45 -21.12 -10.67
N ILE A 440 25.72 -21.11 -9.37
CA ILE A 440 26.22 -19.96 -8.61
C ILE A 440 27.57 -20.37 -8.03
N ASP A 441 28.66 -19.77 -8.49
CA ASP A 441 30.04 -20.14 -8.11
C ASP A 441 30.35 -21.63 -8.27
N GLY A 442 29.77 -22.26 -9.30
CA GLY A 442 29.92 -23.68 -9.58
C GLY A 442 28.91 -24.58 -8.87
N VAL A 443 28.13 -24.06 -7.91
CA VAL A 443 27.09 -24.82 -7.20
C VAL A 443 25.80 -24.84 -8.00
N ALA A 444 25.32 -26.04 -8.32
CA ALA A 444 24.07 -26.22 -9.04
C ALA A 444 22.86 -25.84 -8.17
N VAL A 445 21.94 -25.07 -8.75
CA VAL A 445 20.67 -24.65 -8.15
C VAL A 445 19.54 -25.00 -9.12
N ASP A 446 18.51 -25.68 -8.63
CA ASP A 446 17.26 -25.91 -9.35
C ASP A 446 16.17 -25.00 -8.76
N SER A 447 15.29 -24.47 -9.61
CA SER A 447 14.15 -23.66 -9.17
C SER A 447 12.92 -23.93 -10.03
N ALA A 448 11.75 -24.08 -9.40
CA ALA A 448 10.49 -24.21 -10.14
C ALA A 448 10.13 -22.94 -10.94
N SER A 449 10.72 -21.79 -10.60
CA SER A 449 10.45 -20.50 -11.22
C SER A 449 11.71 -19.87 -11.84
N ASN A 450 11.51 -19.07 -12.89
CA ASN A 450 12.53 -18.16 -13.41
C ASN A 450 12.81 -16.98 -12.47
N LYS A 451 12.01 -16.81 -11.41
CA LYS A 451 12.28 -15.91 -10.29
C LYS A 451 12.88 -16.72 -9.15
N VAL A 452 14.21 -16.79 -9.11
CA VAL A 452 14.96 -17.58 -8.15
C VAL A 452 15.24 -16.74 -6.91
N ALA A 453 14.43 -16.94 -5.86
CA ALA A 453 14.63 -16.31 -4.57
C ALA A 453 15.44 -17.23 -3.63
N ASN A 454 16.14 -16.63 -2.66
CA ASN A 454 16.89 -17.31 -1.58
C ASN A 454 18.07 -18.19 -2.02
N ALA A 455 18.42 -18.24 -3.30
CA ALA A 455 19.65 -18.91 -3.75
C ALA A 455 20.90 -18.15 -3.29
N ILE A 456 20.82 -16.82 -3.22
CA ILE A 456 21.75 -15.94 -2.53
C ILE A 456 20.94 -15.15 -1.51
N ALA A 457 21.41 -15.08 -0.26
CA ALA A 457 20.70 -14.34 0.80
C ALA A 457 20.49 -12.87 0.38
N GLY A 458 19.23 -12.40 0.45
CA GLY A 458 18.87 -11.01 0.11
C GLY A 458 18.84 -10.68 -1.39
N VAL A 459 19.09 -11.66 -2.27
CA VAL A 459 19.08 -11.45 -3.73
C VAL A 459 18.03 -12.36 -4.37
N THR A 460 17.25 -11.77 -5.29
CA THR A 460 16.35 -12.52 -6.17
C THR A 460 16.84 -12.40 -7.60
N LEU A 461 17.09 -13.53 -8.26
CA LEU A 461 17.52 -13.58 -9.66
C LEU A 461 16.29 -13.73 -10.57
N ASN A 462 16.15 -12.87 -11.56
CA ASN A 462 15.12 -12.97 -12.60
C ASN A 462 15.75 -13.47 -13.89
N LEU A 463 15.58 -14.74 -14.20
CA LEU A 463 16.16 -15.41 -15.36
C LEU A 463 15.33 -15.12 -16.61
N SER A 464 16.00 -14.72 -17.70
CA SER A 464 15.36 -14.38 -18.97
C SER A 464 15.91 -15.15 -20.16
N LYS A 465 17.17 -15.58 -20.12
CA LYS A 465 17.83 -16.34 -21.19
C LYS A 465 18.81 -17.37 -20.63
N VAL A 466 19.08 -18.40 -21.42
CA VAL A 466 20.17 -19.35 -21.17
C VAL A 466 21.51 -18.74 -21.58
N THR A 467 22.57 -19.07 -20.86
CA THR A 467 23.96 -18.68 -21.14
C THR A 467 24.68 -19.78 -21.91
N THR A 468 25.70 -19.42 -22.68
CA THR A 468 26.59 -20.37 -23.36
C THR A 468 27.85 -20.63 -22.54
N ALA A 469 28.62 -21.68 -22.88
CA ALA A 469 29.89 -21.97 -22.21
C ALA A 469 30.97 -20.88 -22.38
N SER A 470 30.82 -19.99 -23.37
CA SER A 470 31.71 -18.86 -23.61
C SER A 470 31.31 -17.60 -22.83
N ASP A 471 30.14 -17.62 -22.17
CA ASP A 471 29.65 -16.54 -21.33
C ASP A 471 30.11 -16.73 -19.88
N ASN A 472 30.52 -15.64 -19.23
CA ASN A 472 30.88 -15.65 -17.81
C ASN A 472 30.29 -14.42 -17.14
N PHE A 473 29.04 -14.52 -16.69
CA PHE A 473 28.35 -13.40 -16.06
C PHE A 473 28.72 -13.30 -14.58
N ALA A 474 29.31 -12.16 -14.21
CA ALA A 474 29.59 -11.82 -12.82
C ALA A 474 28.46 -10.92 -12.29
N LEU A 475 27.81 -11.37 -11.23
CA LEU A 475 26.90 -10.58 -10.41
C LEU A 475 27.68 -9.94 -9.26
N THR A 476 27.77 -8.60 -9.24
CA THR A 476 28.39 -7.83 -8.16
C THR A 476 27.32 -7.14 -7.32
N VAL A 477 27.23 -7.50 -6.04
CA VAL A 477 26.41 -6.79 -5.05
C VAL A 477 27.28 -5.75 -4.35
N SER A 478 26.90 -4.49 -4.42
CA SER A 478 27.65 -3.36 -3.89
C SER A 478 26.72 -2.30 -3.30
N HIS A 479 27.23 -1.40 -2.47
CA HIS A 479 26.43 -0.29 -1.95
C HIS A 479 25.97 0.65 -3.07
N ASP A 480 24.70 1.03 -3.02
CA ASP A 480 24.11 1.96 -3.96
C ASP A 480 24.45 3.41 -3.58
N THR A 481 25.64 3.83 -3.99
CA THR A 481 26.13 5.20 -3.79
C THR A 481 25.24 6.25 -4.48
N SER A 482 24.51 5.87 -5.52
CA SER A 482 23.57 6.75 -6.23
C SER A 482 22.30 6.98 -5.41
N ALA A 483 21.77 5.95 -4.76
CA ALA A 483 20.65 6.08 -3.83
C ALA A 483 21.02 6.94 -2.60
N ILE A 484 22.23 6.77 -2.06
CA ILE A 484 22.74 7.60 -0.95
C ILE A 484 22.86 9.07 -1.38
N THR A 485 23.44 9.33 -2.56
CA THR A 485 23.58 10.70 -3.10
C THR A 485 22.21 11.35 -3.33
N THR A 486 21.24 10.58 -3.84
CA THR A 486 19.86 11.05 -4.04
C THR A 486 19.22 11.39 -2.70
N SER A 487 19.35 10.52 -1.71
CA SER A 487 18.82 10.72 -0.36
C SER A 487 19.41 11.96 0.31
N ALA A 488 20.73 12.15 0.23
CA ALA A 488 21.39 13.35 0.74
C ALA A 488 20.93 14.63 0.01
N THR A 489 20.74 14.57 -1.31
CA THR A 489 20.23 15.69 -2.10
C THR A 489 18.80 16.05 -1.72
N THR A 490 17.93 15.06 -1.55
CA THR A 490 16.54 15.25 -1.10
C THR A 490 16.51 15.85 0.30
N PHE A 491 17.35 15.37 1.21
CA PHE A 491 17.48 15.91 2.57
C PHE A 491 17.85 17.40 2.56
N VAL A 492 18.88 17.78 1.79
CA VAL A 492 19.35 19.17 1.66
C VAL A 492 18.25 20.04 1.03
N SER A 493 17.61 19.58 -0.04
CA SER A 493 16.53 20.29 -0.71
C SER A 493 15.33 20.51 0.21
N ALA A 494 14.92 19.50 0.97
CA ALA A 494 13.80 19.59 1.90
C ALA A 494 14.08 20.60 3.01
N TYR A 495 15.29 20.61 3.57
CA TYR A 495 15.69 21.61 4.57
C TYR A 495 15.73 23.02 3.96
N ASN A 496 16.27 23.17 2.75
CA ASN A 496 16.35 24.47 2.07
C ASN A 496 14.96 25.04 1.77
N ALA A 497 14.01 24.18 1.37
CA ALA A 497 12.61 24.56 1.19
C ALA A 497 11.99 25.06 2.51
N LEU A 498 12.21 24.34 3.63
CA LEU A 498 11.77 24.75 4.96
C LEU A 498 12.34 26.12 5.33
N VAL A 499 13.66 26.31 5.24
CA VAL A 499 14.32 27.57 5.60
C VAL A 499 13.81 28.73 4.75
N LYS A 500 13.66 28.53 3.44
CA LYS A 500 13.14 29.55 2.52
C LYS A 500 11.72 29.96 2.87
N ALA A 501 10.85 28.98 3.13
CA ALA A 501 9.46 29.22 3.47
C ALA A 501 9.30 29.89 4.84
N VAL A 502 10.05 29.45 5.85
CA VAL A 502 10.04 30.08 7.18
C VAL A 502 10.61 31.49 7.12
N LYS A 503 11.69 31.72 6.37
CA LYS A 503 12.23 33.07 6.13
C LYS A 503 11.17 33.99 5.52
N GLY A 504 10.33 33.50 4.61
CA GLY A 504 9.20 34.23 4.05
C GLY A 504 8.14 34.61 5.10
N LEU A 505 7.91 33.77 6.12
CA LEU A 505 6.96 34.05 7.20
C LEU A 505 7.54 34.94 8.30
N THR A 506 8.87 35.00 8.44
CA THR A 506 9.56 35.76 9.50
C THR A 506 10.31 37.00 9.00
N LEU A 507 10.19 37.36 7.71
CA LEU A 507 10.95 38.46 7.13
C LEU A 507 10.51 39.80 7.72
N GLN A 508 11.48 40.62 8.11
CA GLN A 508 11.28 42.01 8.49
C GLN A 508 12.03 42.89 7.48
N THR A 509 11.30 43.76 6.78
CA THR A 509 11.86 44.68 5.80
C THR A 509 11.80 46.10 6.37
N PRO A 510 12.93 46.68 6.78
CA PRO A 510 12.98 48.07 7.25
C PRO A 510 12.50 49.03 6.17
N SER A 511 11.83 50.11 6.57
CA SER A 511 11.48 51.17 5.62
C SER A 511 12.75 51.84 5.08
N ARG A 512 12.77 52.09 3.77
CA ARG A 512 13.82 52.89 3.11
C ARG A 512 13.63 54.40 3.31
N THR A 513 12.48 54.82 3.84
CA THR A 513 12.15 56.23 4.08
C THR A 513 12.14 56.50 5.59
N PRO A 514 12.95 57.45 6.08
CA PRO A 514 12.92 57.88 7.48
C PRO A 514 11.50 58.30 7.89
N GLY A 515 11.03 57.83 9.06
CA GLY A 515 9.70 58.14 9.60
C GLY A 515 8.55 57.25 9.12
N GLN A 516 8.79 56.32 8.18
CA GLN A 516 7.78 55.36 7.70
C GLN A 516 7.97 53.97 8.34
N ALA A 517 6.87 53.27 8.62
CA ALA A 517 6.91 51.91 9.14
C ALA A 517 7.38 50.92 8.05
N GLY A 518 8.28 50.00 8.41
CA GLY A 518 8.69 48.90 7.53
C GLY A 518 7.63 47.82 7.38
N THR A 519 7.76 46.96 6.37
CA THR A 519 6.87 45.80 6.15
C THR A 519 7.37 44.61 6.96
N SER A 520 6.54 44.04 7.82
CA SER A 520 6.88 42.85 8.62
C SER A 520 5.94 41.70 8.28
N SER A 521 6.49 40.50 8.09
CA SER A 521 5.71 39.28 7.90
C SER A 521 5.00 38.89 9.20
N PRO A 522 3.88 38.15 9.15
CA PRO A 522 3.06 37.88 10.35
C PRO A 522 3.83 37.22 11.50
N LEU A 523 4.84 36.39 11.22
CA LEU A 523 5.64 35.70 12.24
C LEU A 523 7.01 36.36 12.49
N ALA A 524 7.25 37.58 12.01
CA ALA A 524 8.55 38.26 12.16
C ALA A 524 9.00 38.40 13.63
N ALA A 525 8.07 38.63 14.56
CA ALA A 525 8.35 38.75 15.98
C ALA A 525 8.18 37.42 16.77
N ASP A 526 7.79 36.33 16.11
CA ASP A 526 7.42 35.09 16.79
C ASP A 526 8.63 34.32 17.35
N SER A 527 8.66 34.11 18.67
CA SER A 527 9.77 33.42 19.34
C SER A 527 9.73 31.91 19.16
N SER A 528 8.54 31.30 19.07
CA SER A 528 8.38 29.85 18.86
C SER A 528 8.98 29.39 17.54
N THR A 529 8.70 30.12 16.47
CA THR A 529 9.21 29.83 15.12
C THR A 529 10.74 29.96 15.08
N ARG A 530 11.29 31.02 15.69
CA ARG A 530 12.74 31.18 15.82
C ARG A 530 13.39 30.07 16.64
N ASN A 531 12.80 29.70 17.77
CA ASN A 531 13.31 28.64 18.64
C ASN A 531 13.32 27.28 17.92
N LEU A 532 12.29 26.97 17.15
CA LEU A 532 12.23 25.74 16.35
C LEU A 532 13.37 25.68 15.33
N ILE A 533 13.60 26.76 14.59
CA ILE A 533 14.71 26.83 13.61
C ILE A 533 16.07 26.75 14.29
N THR A 534 16.25 27.39 15.44
CA THR A 534 17.50 27.29 16.23
C THR A 534 17.74 25.87 16.70
N GLN A 535 16.72 25.15 17.19
CA GLN A 535 16.84 23.74 17.58
C GLN A 535 17.15 22.83 16.39
N LEU A 536 16.50 23.04 15.24
CA LEU A 536 16.81 22.33 14.00
C LEU A 536 18.28 22.53 13.59
N ARG A 537 18.76 23.78 13.57
CA ARG A 537 20.16 24.08 13.28
C ARG A 537 21.12 23.48 14.30
N SER A 538 20.78 23.49 15.57
CA SER A 538 21.60 22.88 16.63
C SER A 538 21.74 21.37 16.45
N ILE A 539 20.71 20.68 15.96
CA ILE A 539 20.79 19.25 15.66
C ILE A 539 21.71 19.01 14.45
N LEU A 540 21.59 19.83 13.40
CA LEU A 540 22.39 19.71 12.18
C LEU A 540 23.87 20.06 12.37
N LEU A 541 24.17 20.99 13.28
CA LEU A 541 25.54 21.35 13.69
C LEU A 541 26.10 20.41 14.76
N GLY A 542 25.24 19.65 15.43
CA GLY A 542 25.61 18.75 16.51
C GLY A 542 26.48 17.61 16.02
N LYS A 543 27.37 17.13 16.90
CA LYS A 543 28.14 15.93 16.64
C LYS A 543 27.31 14.68 16.91
N VAL A 544 27.55 13.62 16.14
CA VAL A 544 27.03 12.28 16.38
C VAL A 544 28.19 11.37 16.78
N ASP A 545 28.05 10.73 17.94
CA ASP A 545 29.04 9.79 18.45
C ASP A 545 28.94 8.45 17.70
N GLY A 546 30.07 7.73 17.57
CA GLY A 546 30.09 6.38 16.99
C GLY A 546 30.23 6.31 15.46
N GLY A 547 30.53 7.43 14.79
CA GLY A 547 30.67 7.47 13.33
C GLY A 547 32.05 7.12 12.77
N ASN A 548 32.92 6.48 13.56
CA ASN A 548 34.23 5.96 13.10
C ASN A 548 35.07 7.01 12.32
N GLY A 549 35.10 8.26 12.79
CA GLY A 549 35.79 9.38 12.13
C GLY A 549 34.88 10.35 11.37
N ILE A 550 33.62 9.98 11.11
CA ILE A 550 32.57 10.86 10.57
C ILE A 550 31.64 11.27 11.70
N ASN A 551 31.76 12.50 12.23
CA ASN A 551 31.00 12.92 13.41
C ASN A 551 30.01 14.06 13.10
N SER A 552 30.08 14.66 11.91
CA SER A 552 29.29 15.85 11.55
C SER A 552 28.87 15.82 10.08
N LEU A 553 27.84 16.60 9.73
CA LEU A 553 27.41 16.77 8.33
C LEU A 553 28.51 17.30 7.41
N SER A 554 29.41 18.13 7.95
CA SER A 554 30.55 18.66 7.19
C SER A 554 31.54 17.57 6.76
N ASP A 555 31.68 16.50 7.55
CA ASP A 555 32.60 15.39 7.23
C ASP A 555 32.11 14.59 6.01
N VAL A 556 30.80 14.61 5.74
CA VAL A 556 30.18 13.99 4.56
C VAL A 556 29.89 14.97 3.43
N GLY A 557 30.43 16.21 3.51
CA GLY A 557 30.28 17.21 2.47
C GLY A 557 28.99 18.03 2.52
N ILE A 558 28.21 17.99 3.61
CA ILE A 558 27.02 18.83 3.79
C ILE A 558 27.37 19.99 4.73
N SER A 559 27.25 21.23 4.24
CA SER A 559 27.65 22.42 4.99
C SER A 559 26.62 23.54 4.95
N PHE A 560 26.66 24.41 5.95
CA PHE A 560 25.82 25.60 6.01
C PHE A 560 26.37 26.73 5.16
N GLN A 561 25.47 27.41 4.47
CA GLN A 561 25.73 28.65 3.75
C GLN A 561 25.40 29.88 4.61
N LYS A 562 25.91 31.04 4.19
CA LYS A 562 25.72 32.32 4.91
C LYS A 562 24.24 32.73 5.05
N ASP A 563 23.38 32.25 4.17
CA ASP A 563 21.93 32.52 4.19
C ASP A 563 21.13 31.53 5.08
N GLY A 564 21.81 30.55 5.69
CA GLY A 564 21.22 29.53 6.55
C GLY A 564 20.70 28.29 5.83
N THR A 565 20.89 28.20 4.51
CA THR A 565 20.64 26.98 3.71
C THR A 565 21.80 25.98 3.82
N LEU A 566 21.58 24.74 3.39
CA LEU A 566 22.57 23.68 3.28
C LEU A 566 23.04 23.54 1.82
N ALA A 567 24.32 23.21 1.63
CA ALA A 567 24.89 22.80 0.36
C ALA A 567 25.52 21.41 0.46
N LEU A 568 25.48 20.66 -0.65
CA LEU A 568 26.05 19.32 -0.77
C LEU A 568 27.24 19.33 -1.74
N ASP A 569 28.38 18.86 -1.26
CA ASP A 569 29.54 18.48 -2.06
C ASP A 569 29.46 16.98 -2.37
N SER A 570 28.93 16.65 -3.54
CA SER A 570 28.73 15.25 -3.97
C SER A 570 30.04 14.47 -4.07
N ALA A 571 31.18 15.13 -4.34
CA ALA A 571 32.46 14.45 -4.42
C ALA A 571 32.94 14.00 -3.03
N LYS A 572 32.80 14.88 -2.03
CA LYS A 572 33.09 14.52 -0.63
C LYS A 572 32.14 13.48 -0.08
N LEU A 573 30.85 13.56 -0.39
CA LEU A 573 29.88 12.54 0.01
C LEU A 573 30.26 11.17 -0.58
N ASN A 574 30.54 11.10 -1.87
CA ASN A 574 30.94 9.86 -2.52
C ASN A 574 32.24 9.29 -1.94
N ALA A 575 33.21 10.14 -1.59
CA ALA A 575 34.44 9.72 -0.93
C ALA A 575 34.16 9.18 0.49
N ALA A 576 33.32 9.86 1.27
CA ALA A 576 32.94 9.43 2.61
C ALA A 576 32.20 8.08 2.60
N VAL A 577 31.25 7.91 1.67
CA VAL A 577 30.50 6.67 1.46
C VAL A 577 31.43 5.52 1.07
N LYS A 578 32.39 5.76 0.17
CA LYS A 578 33.34 4.73 -0.29
C LYS A 578 34.29 4.28 0.83
N ASN A 579 34.74 5.21 1.67
CA ASN A 579 35.80 4.96 2.65
C ASN A 579 35.25 4.52 4.02
N ASN A 580 34.07 5.00 4.42
CA ASN A 580 33.48 4.72 5.73
C ASN A 580 31.95 4.83 5.69
N LEU A 581 31.30 3.92 4.97
CA LEU A 581 29.85 3.87 4.87
C LEU A 581 29.17 3.77 6.25
N ALA A 582 29.68 2.89 7.14
CA ALA A 582 29.11 2.72 8.48
C ALA A 582 29.10 4.04 9.27
N GLY A 583 30.11 4.90 9.09
CA GLY A 583 30.12 6.25 9.64
C GLY A 583 29.03 7.16 9.07
N VAL A 584 28.81 7.12 7.76
CA VAL A 584 27.73 7.87 7.08
C VAL A 584 26.35 7.38 7.55
N GLU A 585 26.15 6.06 7.60
CA GLU A 585 24.92 5.44 8.11
C GLU A 585 24.66 5.85 9.56
N ASN A 586 25.68 5.79 10.43
CA ASN A 586 25.53 6.19 11.82
C ASN A 586 25.22 7.68 11.98
N LEU A 587 25.83 8.54 11.16
CA LEU A 587 25.58 9.98 11.17
C LEU A 587 24.11 10.31 10.90
N PHE A 588 23.51 9.69 9.89
CA PHE A 588 22.11 9.95 9.54
C PHE A 588 21.14 9.15 10.39
N ALA A 589 21.43 7.87 10.59
CA ALA A 589 20.43 6.86 10.87
C ALA A 589 20.76 5.93 12.04
N SER A 590 21.81 6.21 12.85
CA SER A 590 22.12 5.31 13.97
C SER A 590 20.87 5.06 14.80
N ALA A 591 20.43 3.79 14.80
CA ALA A 591 19.43 3.33 15.72
C ALA A 591 20.02 3.56 17.11
N ALA A 592 19.25 4.13 18.03
CA ALA A 592 19.68 4.25 19.41
C ALA A 592 20.03 2.84 19.91
N THR A 593 21.31 2.49 19.97
CA THR A 593 21.74 1.23 20.54
C THR A 593 21.34 1.27 22.00
N VAL A 594 20.25 0.57 22.33
CA VAL A 594 19.93 0.25 23.72
C VAL A 594 20.95 -0.80 24.11
N THR A 595 22.10 -0.37 24.62
CA THR A 595 23.01 -1.29 25.30
C THR A 595 22.22 -1.86 26.47
N ALA A 596 21.87 -3.15 26.41
CA ALA A 596 21.27 -3.88 27.51
C ALA A 596 22.25 -3.86 28.70
N GLY A 597 22.02 -2.95 29.65
CA GLY A 597 22.62 -3.03 30.97
C GLY A 597 22.01 -4.20 31.73
N ILE A 598 22.87 -4.93 32.44
CA ILE A 598 22.49 -6.02 33.33
C ILE A 598 21.42 -5.50 34.33
N ALA A 599 20.30 -6.20 34.40
CA ALA A 599 19.24 -6.15 35.42
C ALA A 599 18.87 -4.76 36.01
N GLY A 600 17.71 -4.23 35.62
CA GLY A 600 16.91 -3.33 36.47
C GLY A 600 17.18 -1.82 36.36
N ASN A 601 18.32 -1.40 35.84
CA ASN A 601 18.57 0.01 35.52
C ASN A 601 18.66 0.20 34.00
N THR A 602 17.51 0.35 33.34
CA THR A 602 17.50 0.88 31.98
C THR A 602 18.05 2.29 32.03
N LYS A 603 19.31 2.48 31.63
CA LYS A 603 19.76 3.79 31.17
C LYS A 603 18.83 4.10 29.99
N THR A 604 17.83 4.96 30.22
CA THR A 604 17.08 5.60 29.15
C THR A 604 18.09 5.96 28.07
N ALA A 605 17.85 5.53 26.82
CA ALA A 605 18.65 5.96 25.68
C ALA A 605 18.98 7.42 25.92
N ALA A 606 20.27 7.73 26.06
CA ALA A 606 20.70 9.08 26.44
C ALA A 606 19.88 10.06 25.59
N SER A 607 19.40 11.14 26.18
CA SER A 607 18.51 12.11 25.55
C SER A 607 19.06 12.74 24.25
N GLY A 608 20.24 12.30 23.77
CA GLY A 608 20.83 12.56 22.45
C GLY A 608 21.39 11.34 21.69
N ALA A 609 21.00 10.09 22.00
CA ALA A 609 21.41 8.89 21.26
C ALA A 609 20.54 8.69 20.01
N GLY A 610 21.17 8.75 18.84
CA GLY A 610 20.54 8.55 17.53
C GLY A 610 21.13 9.46 16.46
N GLY A 611 21.05 9.02 15.20
CA GLY A 611 21.49 9.80 14.05
C GLY A 611 20.73 11.12 13.90
N ILE A 612 21.26 12.02 13.07
CA ILE A 612 20.68 13.36 12.84
C ILE A 612 19.22 13.26 12.40
N LEU A 613 18.87 12.30 11.56
CA LEU A 613 17.51 12.12 11.07
C LEU A 613 16.54 11.80 12.21
N VAL A 614 16.92 10.86 13.08
CA VAL A 614 16.10 10.44 14.22
C VAL A 614 15.86 11.62 15.17
N LYS A 615 16.90 12.43 15.41
CA LYS A 615 16.82 13.64 16.23
C LYS A 615 15.87 14.67 15.63
N LEU A 616 15.95 14.91 14.32
CA LEU A 616 15.06 15.83 13.61
C LEU A 616 13.62 15.35 13.65
N GLN A 617 13.37 14.08 13.34
CA GLN A 617 12.03 13.48 13.39
C GLN A 617 11.40 13.62 14.78
N LYS A 618 12.16 13.33 15.85
CA LYS A 618 11.70 13.50 17.23
C LYS A 618 11.30 14.95 17.54
N LEU A 619 12.11 15.92 17.13
CA LEU A 619 11.81 17.35 17.31
C LEU A 619 10.54 17.76 16.55
N LEU A 620 10.41 17.35 15.29
CA LEU A 620 9.26 17.67 14.45
C LEU A 620 7.97 17.01 14.96
N ASN A 621 8.04 15.74 15.37
CA ASN A 621 6.92 15.03 15.97
C ASN A 621 6.42 15.74 17.24
N GLY A 622 7.33 16.21 18.09
CA GLY A 622 6.98 16.99 19.29
C GLY A 622 6.40 18.37 18.96
N ALA A 623 6.87 19.02 17.89
CA ALA A 623 6.37 20.34 17.48
C ALA A 623 4.98 20.28 16.81
N LEU A 624 4.72 19.23 16.02
CA LEU A 624 3.50 19.04 15.22
C LEU A 624 2.41 18.21 15.90
N GLY A 625 2.77 17.38 16.89
CA GLY A 625 1.84 16.53 17.62
C GLY A 625 0.73 17.30 18.34
N ASP A 626 -0.31 16.59 18.77
CA ASP A 626 -1.37 17.19 19.58
C ASP A 626 -0.80 17.68 20.92
N GLY A 627 -1.04 18.96 21.23
CA GLY A 627 -0.37 19.64 22.36
C GLY A 627 1.08 20.11 22.07
N GLY A 628 1.57 19.93 20.84
CA GLY A 628 2.85 20.48 20.39
C GLY A 628 2.83 22.00 20.27
N VAL A 629 4.02 22.63 20.20
CA VAL A 629 4.15 24.11 20.23
C VAL A 629 3.36 24.82 19.12
N ILE A 630 3.30 24.24 17.92
CA ILE A 630 2.57 24.82 16.79
C ILE A 630 1.06 24.71 17.02
N ASP A 631 0.60 23.57 17.54
CA ASP A 631 -0.81 23.32 17.85
C ASP A 631 -1.32 24.24 18.97
N VAL A 632 -0.58 24.33 20.08
CA VAL A 632 -0.90 25.20 21.22
C VAL A 632 -0.97 26.67 20.80
N ARG A 633 -0.01 27.16 20.01
CA ARG A 633 -0.03 28.53 19.49
C ARG A 633 -1.22 28.77 18.56
N THR A 634 -1.53 27.83 17.68
CA THR A 634 -2.66 27.93 16.74
C THR A 634 -3.98 28.02 17.50
N LYS A 635 -4.24 27.09 18.43
CA LYS A 635 -5.43 27.08 19.28
C LYS A 635 -5.54 28.35 20.13
N GLY A 636 -4.43 28.83 20.68
CA GLY A 636 -4.39 30.09 21.45
C GLY A 636 -4.72 31.33 20.62
N MET A 637 -4.23 31.43 19.38
CA MET A 637 -4.56 32.52 18.47
C MET A 637 -6.02 32.45 17.99
N GLN A 638 -6.56 31.25 17.74
CA GLN A 638 -7.97 31.06 17.42
C GLN A 638 -8.90 31.47 18.58
N ALA A 639 -8.53 31.12 19.82
CA ALA A 639 -9.26 31.56 21.01
C ALA A 639 -9.22 33.10 21.16
N SER A 640 -8.06 33.71 20.93
CA SER A 640 -7.91 35.18 20.97
C SER A 640 -8.74 35.88 19.88
N LEU A 641 -8.78 35.31 18.67
CA LEU A 641 -9.63 35.78 17.58
C LEU A 641 -11.11 35.70 17.97
N LYS A 642 -11.55 34.55 18.52
CA LYS A 642 -12.94 34.36 18.98
C LYS A 642 -13.32 35.41 20.03
N ILE A 643 -12.49 35.61 21.06
CA ILE A 643 -12.74 36.61 22.10
C ILE A 643 -12.84 38.02 21.49
N ASN A 644 -12.00 38.34 20.51
CA ASN A 644 -12.06 39.64 19.85
C ASN A 644 -13.35 39.82 19.03
N THR A 645 -13.74 38.80 18.27
CA THR A 645 -15.00 38.79 17.51
C THR A 645 -16.21 38.92 18.42
N ASP A 646 -16.24 38.20 19.54
CA ASP A 646 -17.31 38.31 20.54
C ASP A 646 -17.40 39.75 21.10
N ARG A 647 -16.26 40.42 21.34
CA ARG A 647 -16.23 41.85 21.74
C ARG A 647 -16.75 42.77 20.66
N GLN A 648 -16.43 42.53 19.39
CA GLN A 648 -16.97 43.32 18.27
C GLN A 648 -18.48 43.20 18.21
N THR A 649 -19.04 41.99 18.38
CA THR A 649 -20.48 41.76 18.42
C THR A 649 -21.14 42.53 19.58
N ILE A 650 -20.54 42.51 20.78
CA ILE A 650 -21.05 43.27 21.93
C ILE A 650 -21.08 44.77 21.62
N VAL A 651 -19.99 45.33 21.08
CA VAL A 651 -19.93 46.74 20.71
C VAL A 651 -20.95 47.05 19.61
N GLN A 652 -21.10 46.19 18.60
CA GLN A 652 -22.08 46.37 17.53
C GLN A 652 -23.53 46.38 18.06
N ASN A 653 -23.87 45.49 18.99
CA ASN A 653 -25.20 45.48 19.61
C ASN A 653 -25.46 46.76 20.42
N ARG A 654 -24.43 47.26 21.11
CA ARG A 654 -24.51 48.55 21.82
C ARG A 654 -24.68 49.72 20.85
N LEU A 655 -23.99 49.72 19.72
CA LEU A 655 -24.15 50.71 18.66
C LEU A 655 -25.58 50.72 18.11
N ASN A 656 -26.15 49.54 17.81
CA ASN A 656 -27.54 49.45 17.35
C ASN A 656 -28.53 50.02 18.39
N SER A 657 -28.30 49.74 19.67
CA SER A 657 -29.13 50.30 20.76
C SER A 657 -28.98 51.82 20.91
N LEU A 658 -27.79 52.35 20.65
CA LEU A 658 -27.52 53.80 20.63
C LEU A 658 -28.22 54.48 19.46
N GLU A 659 -28.20 53.86 18.28
CA GLU A 659 -28.90 54.34 17.09
C GLU A 659 -30.41 54.49 17.35
N ASP A 660 -31.04 53.49 17.97
CA ASP A 660 -32.44 53.54 18.38
C ASP A 660 -32.71 54.67 19.38
N GLN A 661 -31.83 54.85 20.37
CA GLN A 661 -31.96 55.91 21.37
C GLN A 661 -31.83 57.30 20.74
N TYR A 662 -30.84 57.51 19.87
CA TYR A 662 -30.68 58.77 19.15
C TYR A 662 -31.90 59.03 18.26
N THR A 663 -32.35 58.03 17.49
CA THR A 663 -33.54 58.14 16.65
C THR A 663 -34.79 58.54 17.46
N LYS A 664 -35.02 57.91 18.61
CA LYS A 664 -36.13 58.25 19.52
C LYS A 664 -36.02 59.68 20.07
N ARG A 665 -34.82 60.10 20.52
CA ARG A 665 -34.57 61.44 21.07
C ARG A 665 -34.77 62.53 20.01
N PHE A 666 -34.22 62.35 18.82
CA PHE A 666 -34.37 63.31 17.73
C PHE A 666 -35.80 63.37 17.19
N ASN A 667 -36.50 62.24 17.10
CA ASN A 667 -37.93 62.22 16.75
C ASN A 667 -38.80 62.91 17.82
N HIS A 668 -38.51 62.70 19.11
CA HIS A 668 -39.20 63.41 20.19
C HIS A 668 -38.95 64.92 20.10
N LEU A 669 -37.71 65.33 19.90
CA LEU A 669 -37.35 66.74 19.73
C LEU A 669 -38.05 67.36 18.50
N ASN A 670 -38.18 66.62 17.40
CA ASN A 670 -38.91 67.08 16.21
C ASN A 670 -40.42 67.26 16.50
N ARG A 671 -41.03 66.40 17.32
CA ARG A 671 -42.42 66.55 17.79
C ARG A 671 -42.57 67.75 18.71
N THR A 672 -41.67 67.93 19.67
CA THR A 672 -41.68 69.07 20.57
C THR A 672 -41.53 70.38 19.79
N LEU A 673 -40.60 70.43 18.83
CA LEU A 673 -40.41 71.59 17.95
C LEU A 673 -41.67 71.88 17.13
N SER A 674 -42.28 70.84 16.55
CA SER A 674 -43.56 70.98 15.83
C SER A 674 -44.69 71.51 16.73
N SER A 675 -44.77 71.05 17.99
CA SER A 675 -45.76 71.53 18.96
C SER A 675 -45.49 72.98 19.42
N MET A 676 -44.21 73.37 19.53
CA MET A 676 -43.80 74.74 19.82
C MET A 676 -44.14 75.66 18.66
N THR A 677 -43.89 75.25 17.41
CA THR A 677 -44.30 76.00 16.21
C THR A 677 -45.82 76.11 16.11
N ALA A 678 -46.58 75.05 16.42
CA ALA A 678 -48.04 75.10 16.47
C ALA A 678 -48.54 76.07 17.55
N THR A 679 -47.94 76.03 18.75
CA THR A 679 -48.24 76.97 19.85
C THR A 679 -47.88 78.40 19.48
N GLN A 680 -46.72 78.63 18.85
CA GLN A 680 -46.29 79.93 18.36
C GLN A 680 -47.26 80.47 17.31
N ASN A 681 -47.68 79.64 16.35
CA ASN A 681 -48.67 80.00 15.34
C ASN A 681 -50.02 80.33 15.99
N TYR A 682 -50.46 79.55 16.97
CA TYR A 682 -51.67 79.80 17.75
C TYR A 682 -51.60 81.13 18.52
N LEU A 683 -50.49 81.40 19.21
CA LEU A 683 -50.26 82.67 19.92
C LEU A 683 -50.22 83.85 18.95
N THR A 684 -49.58 83.69 17.79
CA THR A 684 -49.55 84.72 16.73
C THR A 684 -50.96 85.00 16.19
N GLN A 685 -51.77 83.96 16.00
CA GLN A 685 -53.18 84.09 15.61
C GLN A 685 -54.03 84.73 16.72
N GLN A 686 -53.81 84.40 17.99
CA GLN A 686 -54.46 85.03 19.14
C GLN A 686 -54.09 86.51 19.29
N LEU A 687 -52.80 86.86 19.19
CA LEU A 687 -52.35 88.25 19.21
C LEU A 687 -52.90 89.06 18.03
N SER A 688 -52.92 88.50 16.82
CA SER A 688 -53.52 89.19 15.66
C SER A 688 -55.04 89.38 15.78
N ARG A 689 -55.73 88.52 16.54
CA ARG A 689 -57.15 88.70 16.89
C ARG A 689 -57.35 89.76 17.97
N LEU A 690 -56.48 89.81 18.98
CA LEU A 690 -56.46 90.87 20.01
C LEU A 690 -56.18 92.25 19.39
N SER A 691 -55.25 92.35 18.43
CA SER A 691 -54.97 93.61 17.72
C SER A 691 -56.10 94.06 16.78
N ARG A 692 -57.04 93.17 16.46
CA ARG A 692 -58.26 93.48 15.69
C ARG A 692 -59.46 93.82 16.58
N ALA A 693 -59.44 93.44 17.85
CA ALA A 693 -60.47 93.78 18.83
C ALA A 693 -60.22 95.12 19.54
N SER A 694 -59.06 95.74 19.32
CA SER A 694 -58.67 97.05 19.86
C SER A 694 -58.73 98.20 18.85
N ASN A 695 -59.52 98.06 17.77
CA ASN A 695 -59.81 99.12 16.78
C ASN A 695 -61.29 99.20 16.51
#